data_AF-A0AB35ZH07-F1
#
_entry.id   AF-A0AB35ZH07-F1
#
_cell.length_a   1.000
_cell.length_b   1.000
_cell.length_c   1.000
_cell.angle_alpha   90.00
_cell.angle_beta   90.00
_cell.angle_gamma   90.00
#
_symmetry.space_group_name_H-M   'P 1'
#
loop_
_entity.id
_entity.type
_entity.pdbx_description
1 polymer ?
#
loop_
_entity_poly.entity_id
_entity_poly.type
_entity_poly.pdbx_seq_one_letter_code
_entity_poly.pdbx_strand_id
1 'polypeptide(L)'
;MKEELPNIISKFRGKGICSLNKNSTSQFKFFLAWLFLFLGITETFAGPRDFLQALKIAQQKAATLGASISEQNIQQAKARSRGGVTPQQTTPYYIFNFNDSTGYAIVGGDDRMPAIVGYSDKGTLNPDNLPVNLKSFLAAYKATVESVEKGDTSAVKNVKAAMKREAGSYTPIAPLLGGIEWSQNAPFNNLCPKYDGKHNAVTGCVATAMAQIMRYWKYPSSLLEGIPAYVSDRYNIPIDSIPNGIGYDWDNMPEKYNGDFTNNQAFAVATLMQHIGASVKMDYGPESGAYDKDVIPALTHYFGYDKDIIKMLDRTNFEWEDWNKILLDELGKKRPIYYCGHSFIGGHAFVCDGMDSDGYYHINWGWGGESNDYFDITILNPNNGIGFNESNSAILGIVPNNSQDKQPSFEYDRMVVSDISDFSYSSERNSVSDSFSGSVSYVLSNFSKSESVLFTLGIKAEDGHIIPVSTDYLTQLIPMGEFRKFTVNFDYPFPVGEYKLYGIQSSDNGETWKTCYEKYQMLYVTESKLLATKYIYIRTNSDNLHYELDLLSKEAKLMYYRGNSSVVSVPSEVTFEGKKYAVRKVARDCFQDNPNLVRVELPEGLTDLGEFYSVDGKVTPMFYDSPLESIDIPKSVVNIGDGCFFGCKNLQAINIPKDSHLEVVGSACFGRCNKLESISFPKSLKEFRGYLEKEPVNGEVKVFGGTFFECKNLRSVFIPEDCKLEYLPMFCLKECYNLVEITLPSSLKVLGEWCFKDCSSLTNIMLPEGTEVLGTFCFGFCEALESINLPSTLREIESYCFSNCHKLQGKLVVPEGVERLGDGSFASTSITSISLPNTIREIGDECFQGCSKLQGNLAIPKGVERLGDCSFAFTSITSISLPNTIREIGDECFSGCTTLVENQNGKLVFPERIERLGNRSFEGCHSLKNIELPNALREIGDQCFMWCDIRSLDFTNCKNLRSIGASAFSGCQYITEILIPEGVEKVGSWCFEYIGQLRKISLPSTLTEIGDSLFHGTFPENFKDIYLYVKEVPHNFQNSFARWKPDEAWPEGYNSLSDCTLHVPKESLEYYKKVATLFKTVVPLTDDETGINQPLLENIRISVTENGIILNGVPQGTPISIYTLGGNMICQKTSGGNTVSFSTSEPMVIAKIGNKSIKIATNKTL
;
A
#
# COMPACT_ATOMS: atom_id res chain seq x y z
N MET A 1 -19.83 42.53 -18.56
CA MET A 1 -21.28 42.57 -18.91
C MET A 1 -22.18 42.70 -17.68
N LYS A 2 -21.91 43.64 -16.75
CA LYS A 2 -22.79 43.90 -15.58
C LYS A 2 -23.28 45.34 -15.46
N GLU A 3 -22.88 46.24 -16.38
CA GLU A 3 -23.25 47.67 -16.30
C GLU A 3 -24.18 48.17 -17.42
N GLU A 4 -24.43 47.40 -18.48
CA GLU A 4 -25.27 47.89 -19.60
C GLU A 4 -26.70 47.33 -19.66
N LEU A 5 -27.03 46.31 -18.86
CA LEU A 5 -28.33 45.63 -18.91
C LEU A 5 -29.52 46.48 -18.41
N PRO A 6 -29.39 47.37 -17.39
CA PRO A 6 -30.52 48.17 -16.91
C PRO A 6 -30.99 49.23 -17.91
N ASN A 7 -30.10 49.73 -18.78
CA ASN A 7 -30.41 50.81 -19.73
C ASN A 7 -31.23 50.33 -20.93
N ILE A 8 -31.14 49.05 -21.31
CA ILE A 8 -31.88 48.47 -22.43
C ILE A 8 -33.34 48.17 -22.04
N ILE A 9 -33.58 47.77 -20.78
CA ILE A 9 -34.92 47.40 -20.29
C ILE A 9 -35.82 48.64 -20.14
N SER A 10 -35.26 49.82 -19.88
CA SER A 10 -36.03 51.08 -19.79
C SER A 10 -36.63 51.55 -21.12
N LYS A 11 -36.06 51.14 -22.26
CA LYS A 11 -36.50 51.57 -23.61
C LYS A 11 -37.72 50.81 -24.14
N PHE A 12 -38.16 49.72 -23.51
CA PHE A 12 -39.24 48.87 -24.02
C PHE A 12 -40.57 48.96 -23.27
N ARG A 13 -40.71 49.80 -22.24
CA ARG A 13 -41.96 49.93 -21.47
C ARG A 13 -42.96 50.99 -21.94
N GLY A 14 -42.78 51.56 -23.12
CA GLY A 14 -43.63 52.66 -23.58
C GLY A 14 -44.02 52.59 -25.05
N LYS A 15 -45.00 51.73 -25.41
CA LYS A 15 -46.14 52.02 -26.32
C LYS A 15 -46.80 50.71 -26.76
N GLY A 16 -48.14 50.75 -26.76
CA GLY A 16 -49.02 49.61 -26.88
C GLY A 16 -49.00 48.86 -28.21
N ILE A 17 -49.53 47.64 -28.12
CA ILE A 17 -49.84 46.71 -29.20
C ILE A 17 -50.83 47.37 -30.17
N CYS A 18 -50.46 47.49 -31.45
CA CYS A 18 -51.38 47.33 -32.59
C CYS A 18 -50.63 47.37 -33.94
N SER A 19 -50.84 46.32 -34.74
CA SER A 19 -50.53 46.16 -36.18
C SER A 19 -49.05 46.10 -36.59
N LEU A 20 -48.61 44.97 -37.17
CA LEU A 20 -47.47 44.80 -38.11
C LEU A 20 -47.43 43.31 -38.56
N ASN A 21 -48.09 42.96 -39.68
CA ASN A 21 -47.54 42.77 -41.04
C ASN A 21 -46.72 41.47 -41.24
N LYS A 22 -47.11 40.64 -42.23
CA LYS A 22 -46.70 39.25 -42.48
C LYS A 22 -45.20 38.99 -42.74
N ASN A 23 -44.36 40.03 -42.77
CA ASN A 23 -42.91 39.91 -42.96
C ASN A 23 -42.10 39.95 -41.65
N SER A 24 -42.71 40.19 -40.49
CA SER A 24 -42.01 40.15 -39.19
C SER A 24 -41.87 38.73 -38.62
N THR A 25 -42.67 37.77 -39.09
CA THR A 25 -42.66 36.38 -38.61
C THR A 25 -41.40 35.61 -39.00
N SER A 26 -40.74 35.99 -40.11
CA SER A 26 -39.46 35.38 -40.52
C SER A 26 -38.31 35.87 -39.64
N GLN A 27 -38.24 37.18 -39.36
CA GLN A 27 -37.22 37.74 -38.48
C GLN A 27 -37.43 37.38 -37.01
N PHE A 28 -38.68 37.26 -36.55
CA PHE A 28 -38.97 36.80 -35.19
C PHE A 28 -38.69 35.31 -35.01
N LYS A 29 -38.92 34.47 -36.03
CA LYS A 29 -38.49 33.05 -36.03
C LYS A 29 -36.97 32.89 -36.14
N PHE A 30 -36.28 33.75 -36.89
CA PHE A 30 -34.81 33.78 -36.92
C PHE A 30 -34.23 34.26 -35.58
N PHE A 31 -34.86 35.25 -34.94
CA PHE A 31 -34.45 35.74 -33.63
C PHE A 31 -34.76 34.75 -32.51
N LEU A 32 -35.90 34.03 -32.55
CA LEU A 32 -36.19 32.93 -31.62
C LEU A 32 -35.31 31.70 -31.90
N ALA A 33 -35.02 31.37 -33.15
CA ALA A 33 -34.05 30.31 -33.46
C ALA A 33 -32.65 30.70 -32.99
N TRP A 34 -32.24 31.97 -33.12
CA TRP A 34 -31.00 32.50 -32.54
C TRP A 34 -31.04 32.55 -31.02
N LEU A 35 -32.18 32.83 -30.39
CA LEU A 35 -32.34 32.83 -28.93
C LEU A 35 -32.39 31.40 -28.38
N PHE A 36 -32.94 30.43 -29.11
CA PHE A 36 -32.87 29.00 -28.78
C PHE A 36 -31.49 28.40 -29.08
N LEU A 37 -30.76 28.91 -30.09
CA LEU A 37 -29.33 28.65 -30.25
C LEU A 37 -28.53 29.27 -29.11
N PHE A 38 -28.85 30.49 -28.65
CA PHE A 38 -28.13 31.11 -27.53
C PHE A 38 -28.52 30.56 -26.14
N LEU A 39 -29.76 30.13 -25.95
CA LEU A 39 -30.23 29.44 -24.73
C LEU A 39 -29.87 27.95 -24.74
N GLY A 40 -29.62 27.37 -25.92
CA GLY A 40 -29.00 26.05 -26.10
C GLY A 40 -27.46 26.09 -26.09
N ILE A 41 -26.84 27.27 -26.02
CA ILE A 41 -25.39 27.49 -25.92
C ILE A 41 -25.02 28.14 -24.56
N THR A 42 -25.83 27.90 -23.53
CA THR A 42 -25.38 28.06 -22.13
C THR A 42 -25.37 26.72 -21.39
N GLU A 43 -25.01 25.64 -22.07
CA GLU A 43 -24.02 24.75 -21.45
C GLU A 43 -22.74 25.59 -21.39
N THR A 44 -22.46 26.18 -20.23
CA THR A 44 -21.10 26.63 -19.92
C THR A 44 -20.18 25.50 -20.32
N PHE A 45 -19.24 25.74 -21.23
CA PHE A 45 -18.24 24.76 -21.63
C PHE A 45 -17.56 24.24 -20.36
N ALA A 46 -18.05 23.11 -19.86
CA ALA A 46 -17.51 22.45 -18.70
C ALA A 46 -16.14 21.89 -19.12
N GLY A 47 -15.09 22.32 -18.45
CA GLY A 47 -13.70 21.98 -18.70
C GLY A 47 -12.80 22.20 -17.48
N PRO A 48 -11.47 22.20 -17.68
CA PRO A 48 -10.51 22.38 -16.59
C PRO A 48 -10.74 23.68 -15.81
N ARG A 49 -10.74 23.57 -14.48
CA ARG A 49 -10.67 24.72 -13.58
C ARG A 49 -9.24 25.24 -13.54
N ASP A 50 -9.08 26.53 -13.74
CA ASP A 50 -7.79 27.18 -13.54
C ASP A 50 -7.47 27.36 -12.05
N PHE A 51 -6.19 27.67 -11.76
CA PHE A 51 -5.72 27.87 -10.40
C PHE A 51 -6.48 28.98 -9.63
N LEU A 52 -6.93 30.05 -10.30
CA LEU A 52 -7.63 31.15 -9.64
C LEU A 52 -9.07 30.77 -9.29
N GLN A 53 -9.74 30.01 -10.15
CA GLN A 53 -11.04 29.41 -9.88
C GLN A 53 -10.93 28.45 -8.69
N ALA A 54 -9.91 27.58 -8.68
CA ALA A 54 -9.67 26.65 -7.58
C ALA A 54 -9.35 27.38 -6.26
N LEU A 55 -8.51 28.40 -6.30
CA LEU A 55 -8.18 29.23 -5.13
C LEU A 55 -9.41 29.90 -4.54
N LYS A 56 -10.31 30.43 -5.38
CA LYS A 56 -11.54 31.08 -4.90
C LYS A 56 -12.45 30.09 -4.17
N ILE A 57 -12.56 28.86 -4.68
CA ILE A 57 -13.32 27.78 -4.02
C ILE A 57 -12.67 27.44 -2.66
N ALA A 58 -11.34 27.27 -2.61
CA ALA A 58 -10.63 27.02 -1.37
C ALA A 58 -10.80 28.14 -0.34
N GLN A 59 -10.75 29.41 -0.77
CA GLN A 59 -10.97 30.57 0.11
C GLN A 59 -12.39 30.62 0.65
N GLN A 60 -13.39 30.24 -0.15
CA GLN A 60 -14.78 30.13 0.30
C GLN A 60 -14.93 29.04 1.37
N LYS A 61 -14.37 27.85 1.14
CA LYS A 61 -14.41 26.76 2.13
C LYS A 61 -13.63 27.13 3.41
N ALA A 62 -12.45 27.74 3.29
CA ALA A 62 -11.71 28.24 4.45
C ALA A 62 -12.55 29.23 5.28
N ALA A 63 -13.23 30.18 4.63
CA ALA A 63 -14.08 31.15 5.32
C ALA A 63 -15.26 30.49 6.06
N THR A 64 -15.87 29.43 5.50
CA THR A 64 -16.93 28.69 6.21
C THR A 64 -16.45 27.99 7.48
N LEU A 65 -15.15 27.67 7.55
CA LEU A 65 -14.50 27.05 8.70
C LEU A 65 -13.85 28.07 9.65
N GLY A 66 -14.03 29.38 9.41
CA GLY A 66 -13.38 30.44 10.18
C GLY A 66 -11.87 30.57 9.94
N ALA A 67 -11.36 29.98 8.85
CA ALA A 67 -9.96 29.95 8.47
C ALA A 67 -9.65 30.92 7.30
N SER A 68 -8.36 31.11 7.01
CA SER A 68 -7.90 31.92 5.89
C SER A 68 -6.66 31.30 5.22
N ILE A 69 -6.32 31.76 4.01
CA ILE A 69 -5.17 31.25 3.23
C ILE A 69 -4.20 32.41 2.98
N SER A 70 -2.97 32.29 3.49
CA SER A 70 -1.90 33.29 3.32
C SER A 70 -1.33 33.29 1.90
N GLU A 71 -0.70 34.40 1.51
CA GLU A 71 0.03 34.47 0.24
C GLU A 71 1.09 33.36 0.12
N GLN A 72 1.75 32.99 1.21
CA GLN A 72 2.73 31.91 1.22
C GLN A 72 2.09 30.56 0.82
N ASN A 73 0.96 30.19 1.43
CA ASN A 73 0.25 28.95 1.10
C ASN A 73 -0.30 28.99 -0.34
N ILE A 74 -0.75 30.16 -0.82
CA ILE A 74 -1.17 30.35 -2.22
C ILE A 74 -0.01 30.09 -3.18
N GLN A 75 1.18 30.66 -2.91
CA GLN A 75 2.34 30.46 -3.78
C GLN A 75 2.81 29.01 -3.78
N GLN A 76 2.77 28.32 -2.64
CA GLN A 76 3.10 26.89 -2.55
C GLN A 76 2.14 26.04 -3.40
N ALA A 77 0.82 26.27 -3.30
CA ALA A 77 -0.17 25.59 -4.12
C ALA A 77 0.05 25.86 -5.63
N LYS A 78 0.36 27.12 -5.99
CA LYS A 78 0.58 27.54 -7.38
C LYS A 78 1.86 26.97 -8.00
N ALA A 79 2.93 26.85 -7.21
CA ALA A 79 4.18 26.26 -7.67
C ALA A 79 3.98 24.78 -8.01
N ARG A 80 3.21 24.06 -7.19
CA ARG A 80 2.90 22.63 -7.38
C ARG A 80 2.01 22.38 -8.59
N SER A 81 1.07 23.29 -8.91
CA SER A 81 0.23 23.15 -10.11
C SER A 81 0.95 23.38 -11.43
N ARG A 82 2.25 23.75 -11.43
CA ARG A 82 3.06 23.95 -12.65
C ARG A 82 3.97 22.77 -12.99
N GLY A 83 4.17 21.84 -12.06
CA GLY A 83 5.07 20.69 -12.26
C GLY A 83 4.36 19.52 -12.92
N GLY A 84 4.57 19.32 -14.23
CA GLY A 84 4.28 18.03 -14.90
C GLY A 84 3.15 17.99 -15.93
N VAL A 85 2.65 19.14 -16.42
CA VAL A 85 1.52 19.16 -17.36
C VAL A 85 1.98 19.67 -18.73
N THR A 86 2.00 18.79 -19.74
CA THR A 86 2.09 19.25 -21.15
C THR A 86 0.85 20.09 -21.48
N PRO A 87 0.89 21.00 -22.48
CA PRO A 87 -0.19 21.98 -22.73
C PRO A 87 -1.60 21.42 -23.02
N GLN A 88 -1.78 20.09 -22.98
CA GLN A 88 -3.01 19.37 -23.32
C GLN A 88 -3.61 18.56 -22.16
N GLN A 89 -2.99 18.48 -20.97
CA GLN A 89 -3.56 17.78 -19.80
C GLN A 89 -4.11 18.76 -18.75
N THR A 90 -5.17 18.35 -18.06
CA THR A 90 -5.82 19.12 -16.99
C THR A 90 -5.19 18.76 -15.64
N THR A 91 -4.96 19.74 -14.74
CA THR A 91 -4.54 19.42 -13.36
C THR A 91 -5.74 18.80 -12.64
N PRO A 92 -5.70 17.54 -12.16
CA PRO A 92 -6.91 16.86 -11.68
C PRO A 92 -7.47 17.49 -10.40
N TYR A 93 -6.61 18.00 -9.51
CA TYR A 93 -7.00 18.72 -8.28
C TYR A 93 -5.89 19.65 -7.79
N TYR A 94 -6.25 20.54 -6.86
CA TYR A 94 -5.37 21.50 -6.18
C TYR A 94 -5.48 21.33 -4.66
N ILE A 95 -4.37 21.40 -3.93
CA ILE A 95 -4.35 21.32 -2.47
C ILE A 95 -3.98 22.70 -1.90
N PHE A 96 -4.81 23.22 -1.00
CA PHE A 96 -4.62 24.50 -0.32
C PHE A 96 -4.64 24.31 1.20
N ASN A 97 -3.50 24.52 1.86
CA ASN A 97 -3.44 24.58 3.32
C ASN A 97 -3.94 25.92 3.84
N PHE A 98 -4.69 25.89 4.94
CA PHE A 98 -5.11 27.08 5.66
C PHE A 98 -3.99 27.57 6.59
N ASN A 99 -4.13 28.78 7.10
CA ASN A 99 -3.15 29.40 8.01
C ASN A 99 -3.13 28.70 9.37
N ASP A 100 -2.01 28.80 10.08
CA ASP A 100 -1.86 28.35 11.47
C ASP A 100 -2.31 26.89 11.74
N SER A 101 -2.20 26.03 10.73
CA SER A 101 -2.63 24.63 10.79
C SER A 101 -4.12 24.45 11.14
N THR A 102 -4.96 25.36 10.65
CA THR A 102 -6.42 25.34 10.83
C THR A 102 -7.17 24.51 9.79
N GLY A 103 -6.48 23.64 9.05
CA GLY A 103 -7.09 22.76 8.05
C GLY A 103 -6.51 22.90 6.65
N TYR A 104 -7.17 22.24 5.70
CA TYR A 104 -6.84 22.28 4.29
C TYR A 104 -8.07 22.00 3.41
N ALA A 105 -8.01 22.38 2.13
CA ALA A 105 -9.01 22.02 1.12
C ALA A 105 -8.34 21.40 -0.11
N ILE A 106 -8.92 20.30 -0.58
CA ILE A 106 -8.62 19.66 -1.86
C ILE A 106 -9.72 20.05 -2.85
N VAL A 107 -9.36 20.84 -3.84
CA VAL A 107 -10.28 21.42 -4.82
C VAL A 107 -10.14 20.68 -6.14
N GLY A 108 -11.24 20.20 -6.71
CA GLY A 108 -11.22 19.52 -8.00
C GLY A 108 -10.75 20.48 -9.11
N GLY A 109 -9.92 20.01 -10.02
CA GLY A 109 -9.37 20.82 -11.11
C GLY A 109 -10.15 20.73 -12.42
N ASP A 110 -11.35 20.15 -12.39
CA ASP A 110 -12.27 20.08 -13.52
C ASP A 110 -13.69 20.44 -13.08
N ASP A 111 -14.37 21.30 -13.82
CA ASP A 111 -15.71 21.79 -13.44
C ASP A 111 -16.85 20.80 -13.75
N ARG A 112 -16.55 19.73 -14.49
CA ARG A 112 -17.43 18.56 -14.65
C ARG A 112 -17.49 17.71 -13.39
N MET A 113 -16.61 17.96 -12.41
CA MET A 113 -16.51 17.25 -11.14
C MET A 113 -16.99 18.13 -9.97
N PRO A 114 -17.25 17.57 -8.78
CA PRO A 114 -17.51 18.36 -7.57
C PRO A 114 -16.41 19.40 -7.28
N ALA A 115 -16.79 20.51 -6.64
CA ALA A 115 -15.88 21.62 -6.37
C ALA A 115 -14.81 21.26 -5.33
N ILE A 116 -15.23 20.66 -4.22
CA ILE A 116 -14.34 20.12 -3.17
C ILE A 116 -14.33 18.60 -3.31
N VAL A 117 -13.13 18.01 -3.26
CA VAL A 117 -12.90 16.56 -3.24
C VAL A 117 -12.82 16.06 -1.78
N GLY A 118 -12.17 16.86 -0.93
CA GLY A 118 -12.10 16.64 0.51
C GLY A 118 -11.52 17.86 1.21
N TYR A 119 -11.73 17.96 2.52
CA TYR A 119 -11.20 19.05 3.33
C TYR A 119 -11.04 18.62 4.79
N SER A 120 -10.22 19.38 5.52
CA SER A 120 -10.09 19.28 6.97
C SER A 120 -10.30 20.64 7.63
N ASP A 121 -10.81 20.65 8.85
CA ASP A 121 -10.91 21.81 9.75
C ASP A 121 -9.74 21.88 10.75
N LYS A 122 -8.72 21.01 10.60
CA LYS A 122 -7.56 20.93 11.48
C LYS A 122 -6.30 20.49 10.73
N GLY A 123 -5.14 20.84 11.26
CA GLY A 123 -3.86 20.42 10.71
C GLY A 123 -3.52 21.04 9.35
N THR A 124 -2.60 20.40 8.64
CA THR A 124 -2.18 20.75 7.28
C THR A 124 -1.89 19.49 6.51
N LEU A 125 -2.08 19.52 5.20
CA LEU A 125 -1.69 18.41 4.33
C LEU A 125 -0.32 18.70 3.70
N ASN A 126 0.57 17.71 3.67
CA ASN A 126 1.83 17.80 2.92
C ASN A 126 1.63 17.17 1.53
N PRO A 127 1.51 17.96 0.44
CA PRO A 127 1.29 17.41 -0.90
C PRO A 127 2.46 16.58 -1.44
N ASP A 128 3.66 16.75 -0.87
CA ASP A 128 4.87 16.03 -1.30
C ASP A 128 5.07 14.72 -0.51
N ASN A 129 4.22 14.46 0.50
CA ASN A 129 4.20 13.25 1.30
C ASN A 129 2.76 12.98 1.76
N LEU A 130 1.90 12.58 0.82
CA LEU A 130 0.51 12.26 1.11
C LEU A 130 0.42 10.89 1.80
N PRO A 131 -0.43 10.76 2.83
CA PRO A 131 -0.71 9.46 3.45
C PRO A 131 -1.23 8.46 2.42
N VAL A 132 -0.83 7.19 2.53
CA VAL A 132 -1.09 6.15 1.51
C VAL A 132 -2.58 6.04 1.16
N ASN A 133 -3.45 6.07 2.17
CA ASN A 133 -4.90 6.09 2.05
C ASN A 133 -5.41 7.26 1.19
N LEU A 134 -4.92 8.47 1.47
CA LEU A 134 -5.31 9.67 0.74
C LEU A 134 -4.70 9.69 -0.67
N LYS A 135 -3.49 9.17 -0.86
CA LYS A 135 -2.85 8.97 -2.17
C LYS A 135 -3.71 8.05 -3.04
N SER A 136 -4.17 6.92 -2.51
CA SER A 136 -5.06 5.98 -3.21
C SER A 136 -6.42 6.59 -3.52
N PHE A 137 -7.03 7.32 -2.59
CA PHE A 137 -8.29 8.04 -2.82
C PHE A 137 -8.15 9.10 -3.94
N LEU A 138 -7.06 9.88 -3.93
CA LEU A 138 -6.81 10.90 -4.94
C LEU A 138 -6.43 10.31 -6.31
N ALA A 139 -5.83 9.12 -6.34
CA ALA A 139 -5.61 8.37 -7.56
C ALA A 139 -6.94 7.90 -8.19
N ALA A 140 -7.88 7.40 -7.37
CA ALA A 140 -9.24 7.07 -7.80
C ALA A 140 -10.01 8.27 -8.32
N TYR A 141 -9.88 9.41 -7.63
CA TYR A 141 -10.46 10.65 -8.11
C TYR A 141 -9.88 11.06 -9.47
N LYS A 142 -8.55 11.03 -9.65
CA LYS A 142 -7.89 11.32 -10.93
C LYS A 142 -8.40 10.41 -12.06
N ALA A 143 -8.47 9.10 -11.83
CA ALA A 143 -8.98 8.16 -12.82
C ALA A 143 -10.45 8.42 -13.19
N THR A 144 -11.25 8.87 -12.22
CA THR A 144 -12.64 9.29 -12.45
C THR A 144 -12.71 10.56 -13.29
N VAL A 145 -11.85 11.56 -13.03
CA VAL A 145 -11.71 12.74 -13.89
C VAL A 145 -11.46 12.30 -15.33
N GLU A 146 -10.42 11.50 -15.57
CA GLU A 146 -10.04 11.01 -16.92
C GLU A 146 -11.18 10.23 -17.61
N SER A 147 -11.94 9.45 -16.85
CA SER A 147 -13.10 8.69 -17.36
C SER A 147 -14.23 9.60 -17.80
N VAL A 148 -14.52 10.66 -17.02
CA VAL A 148 -15.46 11.72 -17.40
C VAL A 148 -14.96 12.50 -18.61
N GLU A 149 -13.65 12.76 -18.73
CA GLU A 149 -13.09 13.42 -19.91
C GLU A 149 -13.28 12.60 -21.19
N LYS A 150 -13.15 11.27 -21.08
CA LYS A 150 -13.35 10.32 -22.18
C LYS A 150 -14.82 10.04 -22.51
N GLY A 151 -15.77 10.59 -21.74
CA GLY A 151 -17.20 10.39 -21.94
C GLY A 151 -17.73 9.05 -21.45
N ASP A 152 -17.08 8.41 -20.49
CA ASP A 152 -17.58 7.17 -19.88
C ASP A 152 -18.96 7.41 -19.25
N THR A 153 -19.96 6.65 -19.73
CA THR A 153 -21.36 6.92 -19.41
C THR A 153 -21.66 6.67 -17.92
N SER A 154 -20.99 5.70 -17.30
CA SER A 154 -21.17 5.35 -15.89
C SER A 154 -20.51 6.38 -14.97
N ALA A 155 -19.28 6.79 -15.28
CA ALA A 155 -18.57 7.85 -14.56
C ALA A 155 -19.32 9.18 -14.63
N VAL A 156 -19.79 9.56 -15.82
CA VAL A 156 -20.60 10.78 -16.02
C VAL A 156 -21.91 10.71 -15.22
N LYS A 157 -22.59 9.56 -15.19
CA LYS A 157 -23.81 9.39 -14.39
C LYS A 157 -23.56 9.58 -12.89
N ASN A 158 -22.53 8.92 -12.35
CA ASN A 158 -22.19 8.98 -10.92
C ASN A 158 -21.78 10.41 -10.50
N VAL A 159 -20.94 11.07 -11.30
CA VAL A 159 -20.51 12.44 -11.04
C VAL A 159 -21.68 13.42 -11.13
N LYS A 160 -22.57 13.28 -12.12
CA LYS A 160 -23.80 14.09 -12.17
C LYS A 160 -24.67 13.92 -10.92
N ALA A 161 -24.73 12.72 -10.35
CA ALA A 161 -25.46 12.48 -9.12
C ALA A 161 -24.79 13.17 -7.91
N ALA A 162 -23.47 13.08 -7.80
CA ALA A 162 -22.67 13.79 -6.79
C ALA A 162 -22.84 15.32 -6.85
N MET A 163 -22.96 15.87 -8.07
CA MET A 163 -23.14 17.30 -8.32
C MET A 163 -24.54 17.84 -7.98
N LYS A 164 -25.54 16.97 -7.75
CA LYS A 164 -26.89 17.40 -7.35
C LYS A 164 -26.99 17.83 -5.88
N ARG A 165 -25.97 17.60 -5.06
CA ARG A 165 -26.00 18.00 -3.63
C ARG A 165 -26.10 19.51 -3.51
N GLU A 166 -27.05 19.96 -2.70
CA GLU A 166 -27.16 21.37 -2.32
C GLU A 166 -26.34 21.61 -1.05
N ALA A 167 -25.38 22.53 -1.11
CA ALA A 167 -24.58 22.90 0.07
C ALA A 167 -25.48 23.41 1.21
N GLY A 168 -25.18 22.98 2.44
CA GLY A 168 -25.99 23.30 3.63
C GLY A 168 -27.36 22.61 3.73
N SER A 169 -27.69 21.66 2.85
CA SER A 169 -29.00 20.97 2.87
C SER A 169 -29.09 19.80 3.85
N TYR A 170 -27.97 19.39 4.45
CA TYR A 170 -27.91 18.23 5.33
C TYR A 170 -27.83 18.62 6.81
N THR A 171 -28.41 17.79 7.68
CA THR A 171 -28.18 17.89 9.13
C THR A 171 -26.81 17.28 9.45
N PRO A 172 -25.85 18.06 9.97
CA PRO A 172 -24.50 17.55 10.22
C PRO A 172 -24.49 16.52 11.36
N ILE A 173 -23.64 15.51 11.22
CA ILE A 173 -23.39 14.45 12.18
C ILE A 173 -21.91 14.51 12.54
N ALA A 174 -21.60 14.92 13.77
CA ALA A 174 -20.22 14.97 14.24
C ALA A 174 -19.58 13.57 14.23
N PRO A 175 -18.25 13.45 14.02
CA PRO A 175 -17.54 12.17 14.00
C PRO A 175 -17.84 11.33 15.26
N LEU A 176 -18.47 10.18 15.06
CA LEU A 176 -18.95 9.30 16.12
C LEU A 176 -17.80 8.62 16.85
N LEU A 177 -16.70 8.31 16.16
CA LEU A 177 -15.51 7.72 16.79
C LEU A 177 -14.74 8.71 17.66
N GLY A 178 -15.01 10.02 17.53
CA GLY A 178 -14.38 11.05 18.36
C GLY A 178 -12.84 11.00 18.28
N GLY A 179 -12.19 10.71 19.42
CA GLY A 179 -10.73 10.64 19.54
C GLY A 179 -10.10 9.29 19.22
N ILE A 180 -10.87 8.30 18.74
CA ILE A 180 -10.36 6.95 18.45
C ILE A 180 -9.46 6.99 17.20
N GLU A 181 -8.16 6.99 17.41
CA GLU A 181 -7.10 7.10 16.39
C GLU A 181 -6.23 5.83 16.43
N TRP A 182 -6.85 4.66 16.26
CA TRP A 182 -6.13 3.37 16.26
C TRP A 182 -5.41 3.12 14.92
N SER A 183 -4.31 2.38 14.97
CA SER A 183 -3.43 2.09 13.82
C SER A 183 -3.10 0.60 13.73
N GLN A 184 -2.31 0.21 12.74
CA GLN A 184 -2.01 -1.18 12.40
C GLN A 184 -0.65 -1.69 12.91
N ASN A 185 0.26 -0.78 13.24
CA ASN A 185 1.62 -1.09 13.69
C ASN A 185 1.71 -1.12 15.22
N ALA A 186 2.92 -1.30 15.77
CA ALA A 186 3.12 -1.29 17.20
C ALA A 186 2.59 0.02 17.83
N PRO A 187 1.94 -0.05 19.01
CA PRO A 187 1.76 -1.24 19.85
C PRO A 187 0.51 -2.08 19.53
N PHE A 188 -0.29 -1.72 18.52
CA PHE A 188 -1.56 -2.39 18.19
C PHE A 188 -1.37 -3.83 17.74
N ASN A 189 -0.24 -4.14 17.10
CA ASN A 189 0.09 -5.48 16.60
C ASN A 189 1.03 -6.29 17.51
N ASN A 190 1.23 -5.88 18.77
CA ASN A 190 2.20 -6.53 19.66
C ASN A 190 1.94 -8.03 19.90
N LEU A 191 0.69 -8.49 19.71
CA LEU A 191 0.29 -9.89 19.82
C LEU A 191 -0.07 -10.53 18.48
N CYS A 192 0.07 -9.81 17.36
CA CYS A 192 -0.04 -10.42 16.04
C CYS A 192 1.13 -11.41 15.84
N PRO A 193 0.89 -12.51 15.12
CA PRO A 193 1.90 -13.54 14.91
C PRO A 193 3.07 -13.00 14.10
N LYS A 194 4.23 -13.66 14.23
CA LYS A 194 5.42 -13.28 13.48
C LYS A 194 5.46 -13.98 12.13
N TYR A 195 5.62 -13.24 11.04
CA TYR A 195 5.60 -13.80 9.68
C TYR A 195 6.94 -14.36 9.21
N ASP A 196 8.04 -13.93 9.83
CA ASP A 196 9.41 -14.39 9.55
C ASP A 196 10.12 -14.92 10.81
N GLY A 197 9.38 -15.11 11.90
CA GLY A 197 9.91 -15.49 13.22
C GLY A 197 10.54 -14.34 14.02
N LYS A 198 10.73 -13.15 13.43
CA LYS A 198 11.33 -11.97 14.08
C LYS A 198 10.31 -10.84 14.28
N HIS A 199 9.60 -10.45 13.22
CA HIS A 199 8.70 -9.28 13.17
C HIS A 199 7.23 -9.67 13.29
N ASN A 200 6.47 -8.92 14.10
CA ASN A 200 5.02 -9.10 14.19
C ASN A 200 4.36 -8.61 12.92
N ALA A 201 3.43 -9.40 12.37
CA ALA A 201 2.54 -8.98 11.31
C ALA A 201 1.76 -7.73 11.72
N VAL A 202 1.41 -6.87 10.76
CA VAL A 202 0.49 -5.74 11.04
C VAL A 202 -0.91 -6.27 11.38
N THR A 203 -1.75 -5.48 12.07
CA THR A 203 -3.11 -5.95 12.40
C THR A 203 -4.00 -6.15 11.17
N GLY A 204 -3.77 -5.38 10.10
CA GLY A 204 -4.61 -5.33 8.91
C GLY A 204 -5.76 -4.32 9.02
N CYS A 205 -6.17 -3.75 7.89
CA CYS A 205 -7.18 -2.70 7.84
C CYS A 205 -8.57 -3.21 8.27
N VAL A 206 -8.94 -4.43 7.89
CA VAL A 206 -10.19 -5.11 8.29
C VAL A 206 -10.30 -5.19 9.82
N ALA A 207 -9.24 -5.69 10.47
CA ALA A 207 -9.22 -5.83 11.91
C ALA A 207 -9.26 -4.46 12.60
N THR A 208 -8.53 -3.49 12.07
CA THR A 208 -8.44 -2.14 12.65
C THR A 208 -9.78 -1.40 12.58
N ALA A 209 -10.45 -1.40 11.42
CA ALA A 209 -11.77 -0.79 11.28
C ALA A 209 -12.81 -1.46 12.20
N MET A 210 -12.80 -2.79 12.29
CA MET A 210 -13.69 -3.53 13.19
C MET A 210 -13.39 -3.19 14.67
N ALA A 211 -12.12 -3.12 15.05
CA ALA A 211 -11.68 -2.79 16.40
C ALA A 211 -12.07 -1.37 16.82
N GLN A 212 -11.97 -0.40 15.92
CA GLN A 212 -12.40 0.99 16.16
C GLN A 212 -13.90 1.09 16.46
N ILE A 213 -14.74 0.35 15.71
CA ILE A 213 -16.19 0.31 15.96
C ILE A 213 -16.49 -0.42 17.28
N MET A 214 -15.79 -1.51 17.56
CA MET A 214 -15.95 -2.22 18.84
C MET A 214 -15.53 -1.35 20.03
N ARG A 215 -14.50 -0.52 19.85
CA ARG A 215 -14.05 0.47 20.82
C ARG A 215 -15.07 1.56 21.08
N TYR A 216 -15.76 2.03 20.06
CA TYR A 216 -16.87 2.98 20.21
C TYR A 216 -17.98 2.40 21.11
N TRP A 217 -18.33 1.13 20.94
CA TRP A 217 -19.33 0.47 21.77
C TRP A 217 -18.81 -0.01 23.13
N LYS A 218 -17.49 -0.17 23.28
CA LYS A 218 -16.84 -0.85 24.41
C LYS A 218 -17.48 -2.22 24.69
N TYR A 219 -17.61 -3.03 23.65
CA TYR A 219 -18.32 -4.31 23.68
C TYR A 219 -17.64 -5.36 22.77
N PRO A 220 -17.57 -6.65 23.19
CA PRO A 220 -18.16 -7.26 24.39
C PRO A 220 -17.27 -7.17 25.64
N SER A 221 -17.77 -7.60 26.81
CA SER A 221 -16.94 -7.72 28.03
C SER A 221 -15.94 -8.87 27.97
N SER A 222 -16.24 -9.91 27.19
CA SER A 222 -15.38 -11.06 26.95
C SER A 222 -15.71 -11.70 25.60
N LEU A 223 -14.78 -12.46 25.03
CA LEU A 223 -15.02 -13.28 23.84
C LEU A 223 -16.13 -14.31 24.12
N LEU A 224 -17.18 -14.36 23.29
CA LEU A 224 -18.35 -15.22 23.53
C LEU A 224 -18.08 -16.68 23.16
N GLU A 225 -17.51 -16.91 21.98
CA GLU A 225 -17.23 -18.24 21.41
C GLU A 225 -15.75 -18.37 21.06
N GLY A 226 -15.22 -19.59 21.11
CA GLY A 226 -13.80 -19.85 20.86
C GLY A 226 -13.49 -19.72 19.37
N ILE A 227 -12.37 -19.09 19.03
CA ILE A 227 -11.93 -18.93 17.65
C ILE A 227 -11.07 -20.15 17.26
N PRO A 228 -11.43 -20.92 16.21
CA PRO A 228 -10.67 -22.09 15.78
C PRO A 228 -9.27 -21.74 15.28
N ALA A 229 -8.34 -22.68 15.42
CA ALA A 229 -7.01 -22.58 14.81
C ALA A 229 -7.11 -22.65 13.28
N TYR A 230 -6.19 -21.98 12.59
CA TYR A 230 -6.02 -22.07 11.14
C TYR A 230 -4.56 -21.80 10.76
N VAL A 231 -4.24 -21.93 9.48
CA VAL A 231 -2.93 -21.57 8.93
C VAL A 231 -3.15 -20.48 7.90
N SER A 232 -2.36 -19.40 7.96
CA SER A 232 -2.44 -18.30 7.00
C SER A 232 -2.01 -18.76 5.60
N ASP A 233 -2.61 -18.19 4.55
CA ASP A 233 -2.45 -18.70 3.19
C ASP A 233 -1.11 -18.30 2.56
N ARG A 234 -0.71 -17.01 2.65
CA ARG A 234 0.48 -16.50 1.92
C ARG A 234 1.81 -16.88 2.59
N TYR A 235 1.85 -16.82 3.92
CA TYR A 235 3.07 -17.05 4.70
C TYR A 235 3.06 -18.37 5.47
N ASN A 236 2.00 -19.17 5.37
CA ASN A 236 1.87 -20.46 6.04
C ASN A 236 2.09 -20.37 7.56
N ILE A 237 1.59 -19.31 8.19
CA ILE A 237 1.77 -19.03 9.62
C ILE A 237 0.69 -19.77 10.41
N PRO A 238 1.05 -20.64 11.37
CA PRO A 238 0.07 -21.29 12.23
C PRO A 238 -0.52 -20.29 13.22
N ILE A 239 -1.86 -20.18 13.24
CA ILE A 239 -2.62 -19.38 14.19
C ILE A 239 -3.34 -20.32 15.15
N ASP A 240 -2.95 -20.25 16.42
CA ASP A 240 -3.52 -21.09 17.46
C ASP A 240 -4.99 -20.76 17.75
N SER A 241 -5.73 -21.76 18.24
CA SER A 241 -7.11 -21.56 18.68
C SER A 241 -7.17 -20.66 19.90
N ILE A 242 -8.15 -19.75 19.94
CA ILE A 242 -8.36 -18.81 21.05
C ILE A 242 -9.58 -19.27 21.87
N PRO A 243 -9.44 -19.56 23.17
CA PRO A 243 -10.56 -20.04 23.99
C PRO A 243 -11.58 -18.92 24.26
N ASN A 244 -12.85 -19.30 24.43
CA ASN A 244 -13.90 -18.36 24.83
C ASN A 244 -13.69 -17.83 26.27
N GLY A 245 -14.44 -16.79 26.63
CA GLY A 245 -14.44 -16.22 27.98
C GLY A 245 -13.26 -15.30 28.31
N ILE A 246 -12.32 -15.06 27.38
CA ILE A 246 -11.25 -14.08 27.58
C ILE A 246 -11.84 -12.67 27.65
N GLY A 247 -11.62 -11.96 28.76
CA GLY A 247 -12.14 -10.62 29.01
C GLY A 247 -11.44 -9.51 28.22
N TYR A 248 -12.17 -8.44 27.88
CA TYR A 248 -11.63 -7.23 27.27
C TYR A 248 -11.62 -6.07 28.28
N ASP A 249 -10.42 -5.56 28.57
CA ASP A 249 -10.21 -4.42 29.48
C ASP A 249 -10.35 -3.09 28.72
N TRP A 250 -11.60 -2.66 28.53
CA TRP A 250 -11.90 -1.42 27.81
C TRP A 250 -11.37 -0.16 28.51
N ASP A 251 -11.12 -0.21 29.82
CA ASP A 251 -10.58 0.93 30.58
C ASP A 251 -9.09 1.13 30.29
N ASN A 252 -8.34 0.05 30.06
CA ASN A 252 -6.94 0.10 29.62
C ASN A 252 -6.77 0.21 28.10
N MET A 253 -7.82 0.17 27.29
CA MET A 253 -7.68 0.55 25.88
C MET A 253 -7.81 2.08 25.80
N PRO A 254 -6.81 2.90 25.44
CA PRO A 254 -7.02 4.34 25.24
C PRO A 254 -7.62 4.62 23.86
N GLU A 255 -8.22 5.80 23.66
CA GLU A 255 -8.71 6.21 22.33
C GLU A 255 -7.53 6.44 21.35
N LYS A 256 -6.37 6.84 21.86
CA LYS A 256 -5.13 6.99 21.10
C LYS A 256 -3.89 6.93 21.98
N TYR A 257 -2.74 6.70 21.37
CA TYR A 257 -1.43 6.74 22.04
C TYR A 257 -0.75 8.11 21.79
N ASN A 258 -0.56 8.92 22.83
CA ASN A 258 0.04 10.27 22.74
C ASN A 258 1.53 10.28 23.13
N GLY A 259 2.27 9.19 22.92
CA GLY A 259 3.63 8.99 23.46
C GLY A 259 3.67 7.81 24.42
N ASP A 260 4.17 8.00 25.64
CA ASP A 260 4.31 6.94 26.65
C ASP A 260 2.96 6.28 26.98
N PHE A 261 2.87 4.96 26.78
CA PHE A 261 1.75 4.12 27.16
C PHE A 261 2.23 3.00 28.08
N THR A 262 1.35 2.47 28.92
CA THR A 262 1.70 1.34 29.79
C THR A 262 1.63 0.01 29.04
N ASN A 263 2.39 -0.99 29.49
CA ASN A 263 2.31 -2.34 28.92
C ASN A 263 0.89 -2.92 29.00
N ASN A 264 0.12 -2.58 30.03
CA ASN A 264 -1.28 -3.01 30.16
C ASN A 264 -2.16 -2.40 29.06
N GLN A 265 -1.92 -1.14 28.71
CA GLN A 265 -2.67 -0.47 27.65
C GLN A 265 -2.35 -1.07 26.28
N ALA A 266 -1.06 -1.25 25.97
CA ALA A 266 -0.62 -1.91 24.75
C ALA A 266 -1.17 -3.33 24.63
N PHE A 267 -1.06 -4.12 25.72
CA PHE A 267 -1.53 -5.49 25.75
C PHE A 267 -3.05 -5.57 25.54
N ALA A 268 -3.84 -4.72 26.21
CA ALA A 268 -5.29 -4.72 26.08
C ALA A 268 -5.75 -4.51 24.61
N VAL A 269 -5.20 -3.50 23.93
CA VAL A 269 -5.54 -3.23 22.52
C VAL A 269 -5.02 -4.34 21.61
N ALA A 270 -3.78 -4.81 21.82
CA ALA A 270 -3.20 -5.88 21.01
C ALA A 270 -3.94 -7.22 21.14
N THR A 271 -4.47 -7.55 22.33
CA THR A 271 -5.31 -8.74 22.53
C THR A 271 -6.58 -8.66 21.69
N LEU A 272 -7.26 -7.51 21.71
CA LEU A 272 -8.44 -7.30 20.88
C LEU A 272 -8.09 -7.43 19.38
N MET A 273 -7.01 -6.80 18.93
CA MET A 273 -6.57 -6.84 17.53
C MET A 273 -6.24 -8.27 17.07
N GLN A 274 -5.52 -9.05 17.88
CA GLN A 274 -5.19 -10.45 17.58
C GLN A 274 -6.46 -11.31 17.46
N HIS A 275 -7.40 -11.16 18.39
CA HIS A 275 -8.65 -11.92 18.39
C HIS A 275 -9.52 -11.56 17.18
N ILE A 276 -9.62 -10.28 16.87
CA ILE A 276 -10.33 -9.81 15.67
C ILE A 276 -9.68 -10.39 14.42
N GLY A 277 -8.36 -10.25 14.26
CA GLY A 277 -7.65 -10.79 13.10
C GLY A 277 -7.85 -12.31 12.96
N ALA A 278 -7.73 -13.07 14.04
CA ALA A 278 -7.99 -14.51 14.01
C ALA A 278 -9.44 -14.84 13.63
N SER A 279 -10.41 -14.07 14.13
CA SER A 279 -11.85 -14.30 13.88
C SER A 279 -12.26 -14.11 12.41
N VAL A 280 -11.52 -13.29 11.67
CA VAL A 280 -11.72 -13.05 10.23
C VAL A 280 -10.74 -13.84 9.36
N LYS A 281 -10.03 -14.81 9.94
CA LYS A 281 -9.01 -15.63 9.27
C LYS A 281 -7.94 -14.79 8.57
N MET A 282 -7.43 -13.77 9.25
CA MET A 282 -6.39 -12.88 8.73
C MET A 282 -5.21 -13.66 8.15
N ASP A 283 -4.85 -13.34 6.92
CA ASP A 283 -3.59 -13.76 6.31
C ASP A 283 -2.49 -12.81 6.80
N TYR A 284 -1.85 -13.20 7.90
CA TYR A 284 -0.89 -12.35 8.60
C TYR A 284 0.43 -12.21 7.84
N GLY A 285 0.94 -10.99 7.75
CA GLY A 285 2.18 -10.65 7.08
C GLY A 285 2.61 -9.19 7.30
N PRO A 286 3.65 -8.71 6.59
CA PRO A 286 3.99 -7.28 6.54
C PRO A 286 2.81 -6.45 6.01
N GLU A 287 1.99 -7.04 5.14
CA GLU A 287 0.68 -6.54 4.72
C GLU A 287 -0.37 -7.59 5.03
N SER A 288 -1.07 -7.45 6.16
CA SER A 288 -2.08 -8.42 6.59
C SER A 288 -3.42 -8.15 5.93
N GLY A 289 -4.03 -9.19 5.36
CA GLY A 289 -5.29 -9.11 4.62
C GLY A 289 -6.35 -10.11 5.12
N ALA A 290 -7.61 -9.72 5.05
CA ALA A 290 -8.75 -10.58 5.33
C ALA A 290 -9.92 -10.22 4.40
N TYR A 291 -10.88 -11.12 4.24
CA TYR A 291 -12.06 -10.84 3.43
C TYR A 291 -13.13 -10.10 4.25
N ASP A 292 -13.67 -9.01 3.69
CA ASP A 292 -14.74 -8.21 4.35
C ASP A 292 -15.99 -9.04 4.71
N LYS A 293 -16.27 -10.09 3.93
CA LYS A 293 -17.41 -11.01 4.16
C LYS A 293 -17.32 -11.74 5.51
N ASP A 294 -16.12 -11.87 6.07
CA ASP A 294 -15.89 -12.59 7.34
C ASP A 294 -16.15 -11.69 8.56
N VAL A 295 -16.30 -10.37 8.37
CA VAL A 295 -16.56 -9.40 9.45
C VAL A 295 -17.91 -9.64 10.13
N ILE A 296 -18.99 -9.89 9.38
CA ILE A 296 -20.32 -10.13 9.98
C ILE A 296 -20.36 -11.45 10.78
N PRO A 297 -19.91 -12.60 10.22
CA PRO A 297 -19.78 -13.83 11.00
C PRO A 297 -18.93 -13.60 12.25
N ALA A 298 -17.81 -12.88 12.15
CA ALA A 298 -16.96 -12.61 13.30
C ALA A 298 -17.68 -11.82 14.40
N LEU A 299 -18.25 -10.66 14.05
CA LEU A 299 -18.97 -9.78 14.97
C LEU A 299 -20.14 -10.48 15.65
N THR A 300 -20.93 -11.26 14.90
CA THR A 300 -22.14 -11.91 15.42
C THR A 300 -21.83 -13.18 16.22
N HIS A 301 -20.91 -14.02 15.74
CA HIS A 301 -20.63 -15.32 16.36
C HIS A 301 -19.67 -15.22 17.55
N TYR A 302 -18.53 -14.53 17.38
CA TYR A 302 -17.49 -14.49 18.40
C TYR A 302 -17.62 -13.29 19.34
N PHE A 303 -18.11 -12.15 18.85
CA PHE A 303 -18.17 -10.89 19.63
C PHE A 303 -19.58 -10.49 20.06
N GLY A 304 -20.62 -11.24 19.69
CA GLY A 304 -21.97 -11.08 20.23
C GLY A 304 -22.70 -9.81 19.78
N TYR A 305 -22.42 -9.28 18.59
CA TYR A 305 -23.18 -8.21 17.96
C TYR A 305 -24.54 -8.74 17.46
N ASP A 306 -25.52 -7.84 17.33
CA ASP A 306 -26.89 -8.21 16.99
C ASP A 306 -27.00 -8.74 15.55
N LYS A 307 -27.22 -10.04 15.43
CA LYS A 307 -27.32 -10.75 14.14
C LYS A 307 -28.57 -10.41 13.33
N ASP A 308 -29.61 -9.86 13.96
CA ASP A 308 -30.90 -9.64 13.30
C ASP A 308 -30.87 -8.33 12.48
N ILE A 309 -29.98 -7.39 12.84
CA ILE A 309 -29.88 -6.08 12.18
C ILE A 309 -28.58 -5.82 11.42
N ILE A 310 -27.47 -6.48 11.75
CA ILE A 310 -26.18 -6.26 11.07
C ILE A 310 -26.20 -6.80 9.64
N LYS A 311 -25.83 -5.97 8.65
CA LYS A 311 -25.92 -6.33 7.22
C LYS A 311 -24.83 -5.64 6.41
N MET A 312 -24.30 -6.37 5.42
CA MET A 312 -23.38 -5.83 4.42
C MET A 312 -24.16 -5.47 3.18
N LEU A 313 -24.02 -4.22 2.73
CA LEU A 313 -24.61 -3.70 1.50
C LEU A 313 -23.50 -3.38 0.50
N ASP A 314 -23.72 -3.74 -0.75
CA ASP A 314 -22.82 -3.44 -1.86
C ASP A 314 -23.23 -2.13 -2.54
N ARG A 315 -22.30 -1.20 -2.71
CA ARG A 315 -22.52 0.13 -3.31
C ARG A 315 -23.12 0.03 -4.71
N THR A 316 -22.77 -1.00 -5.48
CA THR A 316 -23.23 -1.17 -6.88
C THR A 316 -24.74 -1.40 -6.98
N ASN A 317 -25.40 -1.85 -5.91
CA ASN A 317 -26.83 -2.14 -5.88
C ASN A 317 -27.71 -0.89 -5.81
N PHE A 318 -27.15 0.26 -5.47
CA PHE A 318 -27.91 1.44 -5.11
C PHE A 318 -27.54 2.61 -6.02
N GLU A 319 -28.56 3.36 -6.44
CA GLU A 319 -28.32 4.69 -7.00
C GLU A 319 -27.75 5.60 -5.91
N TRP A 320 -27.02 6.64 -6.30
CA TRP A 320 -26.32 7.50 -5.35
C TRP A 320 -27.27 8.12 -4.31
N GLU A 321 -28.41 8.67 -4.72
CA GLU A 321 -29.35 9.31 -3.79
C GLU A 321 -29.84 8.32 -2.71
N ASP A 322 -30.01 7.05 -3.09
CA ASP A 322 -30.44 5.98 -2.22
C ASP A 322 -29.29 5.54 -1.29
N TRP A 323 -28.07 5.40 -1.82
CA TRP A 323 -26.86 5.09 -1.04
C TRP A 323 -26.52 6.17 -0.03
N ASN A 324 -26.62 7.44 -0.41
CA ASN A 324 -26.45 8.57 0.48
C ASN A 324 -27.42 8.49 1.65
N LYS A 325 -28.70 8.24 1.36
CA LYS A 325 -29.74 8.08 2.37
C LYS A 325 -29.45 6.91 3.33
N ILE A 326 -28.97 5.78 2.81
CA ILE A 326 -28.54 4.63 3.62
C ILE A 326 -27.52 5.03 4.67
N LEU A 327 -26.41 5.65 4.23
CA LEU A 327 -25.33 6.03 5.12
C LEU A 327 -25.79 7.08 6.13
N LEU A 328 -26.59 8.06 5.67
CA LEU A 328 -27.18 9.09 6.52
C LEU A 328 -28.09 8.55 7.62
N ASP A 329 -29.00 7.64 7.28
CA ASP A 329 -29.95 7.10 8.24
C ASP A 329 -29.22 6.26 9.31
N GLU A 330 -28.15 5.54 8.94
CA GLU A 330 -27.32 4.78 9.90
C GLU A 330 -26.46 5.69 10.79
N LEU A 331 -25.76 6.68 10.22
CA LEU A 331 -25.02 7.68 10.99
C LEU A 331 -25.95 8.49 11.91
N GLY A 332 -27.17 8.80 11.45
CA GLY A 332 -28.20 9.52 12.21
C GLY A 332 -28.69 8.74 13.43
N LYS A 333 -28.60 7.40 13.40
CA LYS A 333 -28.81 6.54 14.58
C LYS A 333 -27.58 6.42 15.48
N LYS A 334 -26.53 7.21 15.23
CA LYS A 334 -25.25 7.20 15.94
C LYS A 334 -24.56 5.83 15.89
N ARG A 335 -24.54 5.23 14.71
CA ARG A 335 -23.87 3.95 14.45
C ARG A 335 -22.77 4.17 13.41
N PRO A 336 -21.48 3.98 13.78
CA PRO A 336 -20.38 4.03 12.84
C PRO A 336 -20.51 2.93 11.78
N ILE A 337 -20.13 3.25 10.55
CA ILE A 337 -20.26 2.38 9.39
C ILE A 337 -18.89 1.83 9.03
N TYR A 338 -18.74 0.51 9.02
CA TYR A 338 -17.59 -0.12 8.39
C TYR A 338 -17.75 0.02 6.88
N TYR A 339 -16.75 0.55 6.19
CA TYR A 339 -16.77 0.76 4.74
C TYR A 339 -15.52 0.16 4.11
N CYS A 340 -15.65 -0.46 2.95
CA CYS A 340 -14.50 -1.04 2.25
C CYS A 340 -14.53 -0.79 0.74
N GLY A 341 -13.37 -0.93 0.11
CA GLY A 341 -13.16 -0.80 -1.33
C GLY A 341 -11.91 -1.51 -1.82
N HIS A 342 -11.90 -1.89 -3.09
CA HIS A 342 -10.83 -2.64 -3.75
C HIS A 342 -10.20 -1.85 -4.89
N SER A 343 -9.01 -2.27 -5.31
CA SER A 343 -8.25 -1.72 -6.42
C SER A 343 -7.39 -2.82 -7.04
N PHE A 344 -6.75 -2.56 -8.20
CA PHE A 344 -5.81 -3.50 -8.80
C PHE A 344 -4.55 -3.81 -7.94
N ILE A 345 -4.28 -3.00 -6.91
CA ILE A 345 -3.16 -3.18 -5.94
C ILE A 345 -3.61 -3.65 -4.56
N GLY A 346 -4.89 -3.98 -4.36
CA GLY A 346 -5.42 -4.51 -3.08
C GLY A 346 -6.68 -3.83 -2.54
N GLY A 347 -7.24 -4.39 -1.47
CA GLY A 347 -8.43 -3.91 -0.76
C GLY A 347 -8.12 -3.10 0.50
N HIS A 348 -9.07 -2.25 0.91
CA HIS A 348 -8.95 -1.46 2.13
C HIS A 348 -10.31 -1.27 2.82
N ALA A 349 -10.29 -1.45 4.15
CA ALA A 349 -11.40 -1.21 5.04
C ALA A 349 -11.12 -0.04 6.00
N PHE A 350 -12.12 0.84 6.16
CA PHE A 350 -12.08 2.05 6.97
C PHE A 350 -13.45 2.31 7.62
N VAL A 351 -13.54 3.31 8.49
CA VAL A 351 -14.81 3.64 9.16
C VAL A 351 -15.33 4.98 8.66
N CYS A 352 -16.57 4.99 8.18
CA CYS A 352 -17.34 6.19 7.93
C CYS A 352 -18.16 6.50 9.19
N ASP A 353 -17.88 7.62 9.84
CA ASP A 353 -18.40 7.90 11.19
C ASP A 353 -18.97 9.31 11.36
N GLY A 354 -19.12 10.11 10.31
CA GLY A 354 -19.74 11.42 10.40
C GLY A 354 -20.06 12.03 9.04
N MET A 355 -20.69 13.20 9.04
CA MET A 355 -20.97 13.96 7.82
C MET A 355 -21.19 15.45 8.11
N ASP A 356 -20.69 16.32 7.24
CA ASP A 356 -20.88 17.78 7.35
C ASP A 356 -22.24 18.25 6.78
N SER A 357 -22.52 19.56 6.85
CA SER A 357 -23.76 20.15 6.32
C SER A 357 -23.84 20.19 4.79
N ASP A 358 -22.70 20.01 4.10
CA ASP A 358 -22.59 20.05 2.64
C ASP A 358 -22.66 18.64 2.00
N GLY A 359 -22.68 17.58 2.82
CA GLY A 359 -22.78 16.19 2.37
C GLY A 359 -21.43 15.51 2.10
N TYR A 360 -20.36 15.95 2.77
CA TYR A 360 -19.05 15.30 2.82
C TYR A 360 -18.97 14.39 4.04
N TYR A 361 -18.51 13.17 3.84
CA TYR A 361 -18.44 12.15 4.90
C TYR A 361 -17.13 12.24 5.65
N HIS A 362 -17.19 12.18 6.98
CA HIS A 362 -16.00 12.03 7.80
C HIS A 362 -15.53 10.58 7.75
N ILE A 363 -14.28 10.38 7.37
CA ILE A 363 -13.67 9.07 7.20
C ILE A 363 -12.52 8.90 8.18
N ASN A 364 -12.58 7.86 9.00
CA ASN A 364 -11.45 7.37 9.77
C ASN A 364 -10.75 6.24 9.00
N TRP A 365 -9.57 6.53 8.46
CA TRP A 365 -8.87 5.60 7.58
C TRP A 365 -8.21 4.44 8.34
N GLY A 366 -7.99 4.55 9.66
CA GLY A 366 -7.34 3.49 10.44
C GLY A 366 -5.81 3.55 10.52
N TRP A 367 -5.21 4.74 10.28
CA TRP A 367 -3.77 5.00 10.43
C TRP A 367 -3.50 6.06 11.50
N GLY A 368 -3.90 5.80 12.74
CA GLY A 368 -3.44 6.65 13.84
C GLY A 368 -3.93 8.11 13.79
N GLY A 369 -5.08 8.36 13.17
CA GLY A 369 -5.64 9.70 13.01
C GLY A 369 -5.21 10.43 11.73
N GLU A 370 -4.32 9.84 10.95
CA GLU A 370 -3.76 10.46 9.74
C GLU A 370 -4.83 10.61 8.63
N SER A 371 -5.10 11.86 8.24
CA SER A 371 -6.15 12.25 7.27
C SER A 371 -7.58 11.87 7.65
N ASN A 372 -7.87 11.75 8.96
CA ASN A 372 -9.24 11.53 9.43
C ASN A 372 -10.07 12.81 9.29
N ASP A 373 -10.69 12.96 8.13
CA ASP A 373 -11.22 14.22 7.61
C ASP A 373 -12.47 14.01 6.72
N TYR A 374 -12.97 15.08 6.10
CA TYR A 374 -14.21 15.06 5.32
C TYR A 374 -13.95 14.87 3.82
N PHE A 375 -14.51 13.81 3.23
CA PHE A 375 -14.29 13.44 1.83
C PHE A 375 -15.57 13.22 1.06
N ASP A 376 -15.48 13.45 -0.25
CA ASP A 376 -16.52 13.14 -1.20
C ASP A 376 -16.40 11.69 -1.68
N ILE A 377 -16.87 10.73 -0.90
CA ILE A 377 -16.83 9.31 -1.26
C ILE A 377 -17.76 8.95 -2.44
N THR A 378 -18.51 9.91 -2.96
CA THR A 378 -19.53 9.71 -4.00
C THR A 378 -18.95 9.66 -5.41
N ILE A 379 -17.72 10.18 -5.55
CA ILE A 379 -16.94 10.13 -6.79
C ILE A 379 -16.23 8.78 -6.97
N LEU A 380 -16.22 7.92 -5.96
CA LEU A 380 -15.67 6.58 -6.05
C LEU A 380 -16.60 5.71 -6.91
N ASN A 381 -16.13 5.37 -8.12
CA ASN A 381 -16.86 4.61 -9.12
C ASN A 381 -16.49 3.11 -9.05
N PRO A 382 -17.43 2.19 -8.72
CA PRO A 382 -17.18 0.74 -8.60
C PRO A 382 -16.57 0.03 -9.81
N ASN A 383 -16.49 0.70 -10.97
CA ASN A 383 -16.17 0.08 -12.25
C ASN A 383 -14.77 0.41 -12.81
N ASN A 384 -13.95 1.25 -12.15
CA ASN A 384 -12.66 1.73 -12.71
C ASN A 384 -11.49 1.63 -11.69
N GLY A 385 -10.77 0.51 -11.62
CA GLY A 385 -9.86 0.07 -10.55
C GLY A 385 -8.62 0.80 -10.07
N ILE A 386 -8.42 2.09 -10.34
CA ILE A 386 -7.28 2.81 -9.77
C ILE A 386 -7.67 3.37 -8.39
N GLY A 387 -7.11 2.84 -7.29
CA GLY A 387 -7.47 3.20 -5.90
C GLY A 387 -8.68 2.42 -5.36
N PHE A 388 -9.10 2.63 -4.10
CA PHE A 388 -10.12 1.81 -3.40
C PHE A 388 -11.57 2.00 -3.89
N ASN A 389 -11.76 2.06 -5.21
CA ASN A 389 -13.00 2.41 -5.86
C ASN A 389 -13.67 1.24 -6.56
N GLU A 390 -13.13 0.01 -6.54
CA GLU A 390 -13.84 -1.20 -7.00
C GLU A 390 -14.57 -1.90 -5.86
N SER A 391 -15.69 -2.56 -6.17
CA SER A 391 -16.42 -3.45 -5.23
C SER A 391 -16.69 -2.82 -3.85
N ASN A 392 -17.05 -1.53 -3.81
CA ASN A 392 -17.29 -0.83 -2.55
C ASN A 392 -18.48 -1.43 -1.78
N SER A 393 -18.34 -1.58 -0.47
CA SER A 393 -19.42 -2.07 0.39
C SER A 393 -19.42 -1.37 1.74
N ALA A 394 -20.56 -1.41 2.43
CA ALA A 394 -20.74 -0.89 3.78
C ALA A 394 -21.41 -1.94 4.68
N ILE A 395 -20.93 -2.11 5.91
CA ILE A 395 -21.59 -2.92 6.93
C ILE A 395 -22.32 -1.97 7.89
N LEU A 396 -23.63 -2.14 7.97
CA LEU A 396 -24.55 -1.36 8.80
C LEU A 396 -25.08 -2.23 9.94
N GLY A 397 -25.71 -1.61 10.93
CA GLY A 397 -26.35 -2.32 12.04
C GLY A 397 -25.35 -2.93 13.03
N ILE A 398 -24.11 -2.43 13.07
CA ILE A 398 -23.10 -2.91 14.01
C ILE A 398 -23.44 -2.36 15.40
N VAL A 399 -24.30 -3.09 16.13
CA VAL A 399 -24.67 -2.77 17.51
C VAL A 399 -24.50 -3.99 18.43
N PRO A 400 -24.15 -3.77 19.71
CA PRO A 400 -24.19 -4.83 20.72
C PRO A 400 -25.58 -5.46 20.83
N ASN A 401 -25.66 -6.79 21.02
CA ASN A 401 -26.95 -7.50 21.16
C ASN A 401 -27.75 -7.07 22.41
N ASN A 402 -27.14 -6.37 23.36
CA ASN A 402 -27.84 -5.76 24.50
C ASN A 402 -28.29 -4.31 24.27
N SER A 403 -28.09 -3.76 23.07
CA SER A 403 -28.55 -2.42 22.70
C SER A 403 -30.08 -2.32 22.76
N GLN A 404 -30.60 -1.17 23.18
CA GLN A 404 -32.04 -0.88 23.15
C GLN A 404 -32.53 -0.49 21.76
N ASP A 405 -31.63 0.00 20.90
CA ASP A 405 -31.95 0.39 19.53
C ASP A 405 -31.61 -0.77 18.58
N LYS A 406 -32.54 -1.73 18.49
CA LYS A 406 -32.49 -2.89 17.60
C LYS A 406 -33.30 -2.70 16.32
N GLN A 407 -33.60 -1.46 15.96
CA GLN A 407 -34.31 -1.16 14.72
C GLN A 407 -33.28 -0.92 13.61
N PRO A 408 -33.40 -1.58 12.44
CA PRO A 408 -32.57 -1.25 11.28
C PRO A 408 -32.65 0.25 10.96
N SER A 409 -31.52 0.91 10.68
CA SER A 409 -31.52 2.29 10.17
C SER A 409 -32.16 2.42 8.81
N PHE A 410 -32.09 1.32 8.07
CA PHE A 410 -32.48 1.25 6.69
C PHE A 410 -33.57 0.18 6.52
N GLU A 411 -34.74 0.65 6.10
CA GLU A 411 -35.87 -0.15 5.65
C GLU A 411 -36.34 0.47 4.32
N TYR A 412 -36.19 -0.23 3.20
CA TYR A 412 -36.47 0.32 1.88
C TYR A 412 -37.72 -0.24 1.26
N ASP A 413 -38.48 0.60 0.57
CA ASP A 413 -39.71 0.18 -0.09
C ASP A 413 -39.47 -0.66 -1.35
N ARG A 414 -38.24 -1.08 -1.68
CA ARG A 414 -37.86 -1.82 -2.89
C ARG A 414 -37.01 -3.07 -2.59
N MET A 415 -37.29 -4.18 -3.27
CA MET A 415 -36.56 -5.44 -3.25
C MET A 415 -35.27 -5.34 -4.08
N VAL A 416 -34.28 -6.14 -3.73
CA VAL A 416 -33.00 -6.26 -4.46
C VAL A 416 -32.97 -7.60 -5.18
N VAL A 417 -32.72 -7.54 -6.48
CA VAL A 417 -32.40 -8.66 -7.37
C VAL A 417 -30.88 -8.76 -7.43
N SER A 418 -30.32 -9.77 -6.77
CA SER A 418 -28.86 -9.96 -6.69
C SER A 418 -28.30 -10.78 -7.84
N ASP A 419 -29.11 -11.63 -8.47
CA ASP A 419 -28.72 -12.45 -9.62
C ASP A 419 -29.95 -12.89 -10.43
N ILE A 420 -29.73 -13.17 -11.71
CA ILE A 420 -30.70 -13.74 -12.65
C ILE A 420 -30.10 -15.04 -13.17
N SER A 421 -30.46 -16.16 -12.55
CA SER A 421 -29.72 -17.41 -12.78
C SER A 421 -30.21 -18.21 -13.98
N ASP A 422 -31.52 -18.15 -14.29
CA ASP A 422 -32.12 -18.98 -15.34
C ASP A 422 -33.23 -18.21 -16.07
N PHE A 423 -33.02 -17.93 -17.35
CA PHE A 423 -34.05 -17.47 -18.26
C PHE A 423 -34.42 -18.59 -19.22
N SER A 424 -35.68 -19.01 -19.21
CA SER A 424 -36.21 -20.01 -20.14
C SER A 424 -37.47 -19.49 -20.80
N TYR A 425 -37.79 -19.96 -22.00
CA TYR A 425 -39.00 -19.58 -22.72
C TYR A 425 -39.59 -20.79 -23.43
N SER A 426 -40.91 -20.85 -23.52
CA SER A 426 -41.66 -22.03 -23.95
C SER A 426 -42.45 -21.83 -25.24
N SER A 427 -42.56 -20.60 -25.76
CA SER A 427 -43.29 -20.29 -26.99
C SER A 427 -42.41 -19.62 -28.05
N GLU A 428 -42.49 -20.13 -29.28
CA GLU A 428 -41.90 -19.52 -30.48
C GLU A 428 -42.80 -18.35 -30.94
N ARG A 429 -42.20 -17.22 -31.32
CA ARG A 429 -42.94 -16.07 -31.84
C ARG A 429 -42.95 -16.07 -33.37
N ASN A 430 -44.13 -16.26 -33.98
CA ASN A 430 -44.29 -16.24 -35.45
C ASN A 430 -44.78 -14.86 -35.97
N SER A 431 -45.36 -14.03 -35.11
CA SER A 431 -45.90 -12.70 -35.42
C SER A 431 -45.71 -11.72 -34.26
N VAL A 432 -45.77 -10.41 -34.56
CA VAL A 432 -45.72 -9.34 -33.55
C VAL A 432 -46.93 -9.34 -32.59
N SER A 433 -48.00 -10.06 -32.94
CA SER A 433 -49.20 -10.24 -32.12
C SER A 433 -49.15 -11.42 -31.15
N ASP A 434 -48.19 -12.34 -31.31
CA ASP A 434 -48.12 -13.55 -30.51
C ASP A 434 -47.50 -13.24 -29.14
N SER A 435 -48.02 -13.86 -28.09
CA SER A 435 -47.46 -13.73 -26.75
C SER A 435 -46.15 -14.52 -26.64
N PHE A 436 -45.15 -13.93 -25.98
CA PHE A 436 -43.89 -14.57 -25.68
C PHE A 436 -43.92 -15.00 -24.21
N SER A 437 -43.82 -16.31 -24.00
CA SER A 437 -44.05 -16.96 -22.72
C SER A 437 -42.75 -17.61 -22.24
N GLY A 438 -42.43 -17.41 -20.97
CA GLY A 438 -41.22 -17.97 -20.39
C GLY A 438 -41.18 -17.83 -18.89
N SER A 439 -40.04 -18.20 -18.30
CA SER A 439 -39.79 -18.08 -16.89
C SER A 439 -38.44 -17.44 -16.65
N VAL A 440 -38.39 -16.55 -15.66
CA VAL A 440 -37.16 -15.94 -15.19
C VAL A 440 -36.97 -16.34 -13.74
N SER A 441 -35.80 -16.89 -13.43
CA SER A 441 -35.40 -17.17 -12.05
C SER A 441 -34.55 -16.04 -11.50
N TYR A 442 -35.02 -15.48 -10.39
CA TYR A 442 -34.39 -14.39 -9.67
C TYR A 442 -33.86 -14.86 -8.32
N VAL A 443 -32.72 -14.33 -7.92
CA VAL A 443 -32.32 -14.34 -6.51
C VAL A 443 -32.71 -13.00 -5.91
N LEU A 444 -33.69 -13.02 -5.02
CA LEU A 444 -34.29 -11.83 -4.41
C LEU A 444 -33.93 -11.72 -2.95
N SER A 445 -33.72 -10.50 -2.50
CA SER A 445 -33.73 -10.15 -1.08
C SER A 445 -34.70 -9.00 -0.83
N ASN A 446 -35.50 -9.14 0.22
CA ASN A 446 -36.43 -8.11 0.65
C ASN A 446 -35.79 -7.25 1.74
N PHE A 447 -35.75 -5.93 1.51
CA PHE A 447 -35.34 -4.94 2.50
C PHE A 447 -36.51 -4.04 2.94
N SER A 448 -37.75 -4.43 2.60
CA SER A 448 -38.99 -3.67 2.83
C SER A 448 -39.70 -3.98 4.13
N LYS A 449 -40.44 -2.96 4.59
CA LYS A 449 -41.26 -2.94 5.80
C LYS A 449 -42.56 -3.75 5.68
N SER A 450 -43.01 -4.05 4.45
CA SER A 450 -44.24 -4.81 4.24
C SER A 450 -43.97 -6.31 4.41
N GLU A 451 -44.74 -6.96 5.28
CA GLU A 451 -44.74 -8.43 5.44
C GLU A 451 -45.18 -9.14 4.15
N SER A 452 -45.91 -8.48 3.26
CA SER A 452 -46.26 -8.99 1.94
C SER A 452 -46.01 -7.94 0.85
N VAL A 453 -45.10 -8.25 -0.07
CA VAL A 453 -44.86 -7.47 -1.30
C VAL A 453 -45.15 -8.41 -2.46
N LEU A 454 -45.96 -7.98 -3.43
CA LEU A 454 -46.09 -8.72 -4.68
C LEU A 454 -44.82 -8.51 -5.48
N PHE A 455 -44.20 -9.59 -5.92
CA PHE A 455 -43.09 -9.54 -6.89
C PHE A 455 -43.51 -10.23 -8.19
N THR A 456 -43.18 -9.60 -9.32
CA THR A 456 -43.38 -10.15 -10.66
C THR A 456 -42.44 -9.50 -11.68
N LEU A 457 -42.69 -9.70 -12.97
CA LEU A 457 -41.94 -9.15 -14.08
C LEU A 457 -42.65 -7.96 -14.72
N GLY A 458 -41.89 -6.95 -15.17
CA GLY A 458 -42.46 -5.83 -15.91
C GLY A 458 -41.54 -5.19 -16.93
N ILE A 459 -42.12 -4.34 -17.76
CA ILE A 459 -41.41 -3.44 -18.68
C ILE A 459 -41.77 -1.99 -18.36
N LYS A 460 -40.90 -1.06 -18.77
CA LYS A 460 -41.14 0.37 -18.65
C LYS A 460 -41.68 0.91 -19.98
N ALA A 461 -42.84 1.57 -19.94
CA ALA A 461 -43.42 2.27 -21.08
C ALA A 461 -42.68 3.57 -21.41
N GLU A 462 -42.95 4.16 -22.59
CA GLU A 462 -42.29 5.40 -23.06
C GLU A 462 -42.49 6.61 -22.13
N ASP A 463 -43.65 6.70 -21.48
CA ASP A 463 -43.98 7.75 -20.50
C ASP A 463 -43.42 7.45 -19.08
N GLY A 464 -42.75 6.29 -18.93
CA GLY A 464 -42.09 5.87 -17.71
C GLY A 464 -42.92 5.02 -16.75
N HIS A 465 -44.21 4.73 -17.03
CA HIS A 465 -44.99 3.83 -16.19
C HIS A 465 -44.54 2.36 -16.35
N ILE A 466 -44.75 1.55 -15.30
CA ILE A 466 -44.35 0.14 -15.28
C ILE A 466 -45.55 -0.74 -15.61
N ILE A 467 -45.39 -1.60 -16.60
CA ILE A 467 -46.40 -2.56 -17.05
C ILE A 467 -45.96 -3.96 -16.60
N PRO A 468 -46.71 -4.64 -15.71
CA PRO A 468 -46.48 -6.05 -15.42
C PRO A 468 -46.66 -6.90 -16.68
N VAL A 469 -45.71 -7.79 -16.93
CA VAL A 469 -45.73 -8.71 -18.09
C VAL A 469 -45.99 -10.16 -17.68
N SER A 470 -46.16 -10.42 -16.38
CA SER A 470 -46.44 -11.73 -15.82
C SER A 470 -47.79 -11.76 -15.08
N THR A 471 -48.43 -12.92 -15.12
CA THR A 471 -49.66 -13.24 -14.37
C THR A 471 -49.38 -13.99 -13.06
N ASP A 472 -48.14 -14.42 -12.85
CA ASP A 472 -47.70 -15.08 -11.63
C ASP A 472 -47.14 -14.05 -10.65
N TYR A 473 -47.83 -13.90 -9.51
CA TYR A 473 -47.41 -13.02 -8.43
C TYR A 473 -46.88 -13.84 -7.28
N LEU A 474 -45.65 -13.55 -6.88
CA LEU A 474 -45.10 -14.12 -5.65
C LEU A 474 -45.57 -13.26 -4.46
N THR A 475 -46.22 -13.91 -3.50
CA THR A 475 -46.62 -13.36 -2.20
C THR A 475 -45.88 -14.14 -1.11
N GLN A 476 -44.65 -13.76 -0.78
CA GLN A 476 -43.94 -14.38 0.34
C GLN A 476 -43.16 -13.38 1.19
N LEU A 477 -43.20 -13.62 2.50
CA LEU A 477 -42.27 -13.11 3.50
C LEU A 477 -40.86 -13.62 3.16
N ILE A 478 -40.04 -12.80 2.51
CA ILE A 478 -38.58 -13.00 2.49
C ILE A 478 -38.06 -12.31 3.75
N PRO A 479 -37.49 -13.05 4.72
CA PRO A 479 -36.85 -12.45 5.88
C PRO A 479 -35.80 -11.44 5.44
N MET A 480 -35.71 -10.31 6.14
CA MET A 480 -34.88 -9.19 5.72
C MET A 480 -33.41 -9.62 5.60
N GLY A 481 -32.82 -9.48 4.41
CA GLY A 481 -31.42 -9.86 4.15
C GLY A 481 -31.17 -11.34 3.83
N GLU A 482 -32.20 -12.19 3.77
CA GLU A 482 -32.08 -13.51 3.13
C GLU A 482 -32.16 -13.37 1.61
N PHE A 483 -31.35 -14.16 0.90
CA PHE A 483 -31.46 -14.32 -0.55
C PHE A 483 -32.22 -15.60 -0.84
N ARG A 484 -33.32 -15.49 -1.59
CA ARG A 484 -34.12 -16.65 -2.02
C ARG A 484 -34.28 -16.66 -3.52
N LYS A 485 -34.16 -17.84 -4.09
CA LYS A 485 -34.38 -18.07 -5.52
C LYS A 485 -35.87 -18.24 -5.79
N PHE A 486 -36.39 -17.51 -6.75
CA PHE A 486 -37.78 -17.55 -7.18
C PHE A 486 -37.85 -17.62 -8.69
N THR A 487 -38.87 -18.29 -9.22
CA THR A 487 -39.13 -18.33 -10.66
C THR A 487 -40.48 -17.67 -10.94
N VAL A 488 -40.47 -16.66 -11.81
CA VAL A 488 -41.68 -15.96 -12.26
C VAL A 488 -41.92 -16.31 -13.72
N ASN A 489 -43.10 -16.83 -14.03
CA ASN A 489 -43.50 -17.07 -15.42
C ASN A 489 -44.15 -15.82 -15.99
N PHE A 490 -43.88 -15.49 -17.25
CA PHE A 490 -44.52 -14.40 -17.97
C PHE A 490 -45.14 -14.92 -19.27
N ASP A 491 -46.15 -14.22 -19.76
CA ASP A 491 -46.77 -14.47 -21.06
C ASP A 491 -47.26 -13.13 -21.63
N TYR A 492 -46.44 -12.51 -22.49
CA TYR A 492 -46.66 -11.11 -22.89
C TYR A 492 -46.32 -10.84 -24.35
N PRO A 493 -47.16 -10.10 -25.10
CA PRO A 493 -46.89 -9.72 -26.48
C PRO A 493 -45.96 -8.49 -26.56
N PHE A 494 -44.65 -8.67 -26.32
CA PHE A 494 -43.65 -7.58 -26.40
C PHE A 494 -43.68 -6.91 -27.78
N PRO A 495 -43.78 -5.58 -27.95
CA PRO A 495 -43.76 -4.98 -29.30
C PRO A 495 -42.41 -5.19 -30.02
N VAL A 496 -42.25 -4.69 -31.25
CA VAL A 496 -40.96 -4.78 -31.97
C VAL A 496 -39.94 -3.89 -31.28
N GLY A 497 -38.72 -4.39 -31.07
CA GLY A 497 -37.62 -3.65 -30.44
C GLY A 497 -36.91 -4.44 -29.35
N GLU A 498 -36.11 -3.73 -28.56
CA GLU A 498 -35.39 -4.26 -27.41
C GLU A 498 -36.05 -3.75 -26.12
N TYR A 499 -36.50 -4.68 -25.28
CA TYR A 499 -37.22 -4.38 -24.05
C TYR A 499 -36.43 -4.91 -22.87
N LYS A 500 -36.09 -4.02 -21.94
CA LYS A 500 -35.55 -4.44 -20.65
C LYS A 500 -36.68 -4.99 -19.79
N LEU A 501 -36.55 -6.25 -19.37
CA LEU A 501 -37.37 -6.83 -18.32
C LEU A 501 -36.79 -6.43 -16.97
N TYR A 502 -37.67 -5.92 -16.12
CA TYR A 502 -37.38 -5.55 -14.75
C TYR A 502 -38.03 -6.54 -13.81
N GLY A 503 -37.32 -6.91 -12.74
CA GLY A 503 -38.01 -7.36 -11.53
C GLY A 503 -38.85 -6.19 -11.01
N ILE A 504 -40.15 -6.37 -10.81
CA ILE A 504 -41.04 -5.33 -10.33
C ILE A 504 -41.77 -5.80 -9.08
N GLN A 505 -42.18 -4.83 -8.28
CA GLN A 505 -42.86 -5.09 -7.04
C GLN A 505 -43.99 -4.11 -6.76
N SER A 506 -44.96 -4.55 -5.96
CA SER A 506 -46.10 -3.76 -5.52
C SER A 506 -46.37 -4.01 -4.03
N SER A 507 -46.53 -2.91 -3.28
CA SER A 507 -46.89 -2.91 -1.86
C SER A 507 -48.37 -2.62 -1.61
N ASP A 508 -49.13 -2.34 -2.67
CA ASP A 508 -50.56 -1.99 -2.66
C ASP A 508 -51.40 -3.03 -3.42
N ASN A 509 -50.98 -4.29 -3.35
CA ASN A 509 -51.69 -5.43 -3.95
C ASN A 509 -51.95 -5.30 -5.47
N GLY A 510 -51.02 -4.65 -6.18
CA GLY A 510 -50.96 -4.60 -7.64
C GLY A 510 -51.51 -3.31 -8.25
N GLU A 511 -51.93 -2.33 -7.43
CA GLU A 511 -52.42 -1.04 -7.92
C GLU A 511 -51.29 -0.18 -8.52
N THR A 512 -50.11 -0.19 -7.90
CA THR A 512 -48.92 0.48 -8.42
C THR A 512 -47.68 -0.41 -8.40
N TRP A 513 -46.85 -0.28 -9.44
CA TRP A 513 -45.66 -1.09 -9.63
C TRP A 513 -44.40 -0.24 -9.68
N LYS A 514 -43.37 -0.70 -8.96
CA LYS A 514 -42.03 -0.10 -8.95
C LYS A 514 -41.00 -1.14 -9.36
N THR A 515 -39.93 -0.73 -10.02
CA THR A 515 -38.79 -1.61 -10.32
C THR A 515 -38.02 -1.96 -9.04
N CYS A 516 -37.56 -3.20 -8.95
CA CYS A 516 -36.57 -3.65 -7.98
C CYS A 516 -35.19 -3.09 -8.33
N TYR A 517 -34.24 -3.16 -7.40
CA TYR A 517 -32.82 -2.89 -7.67
C TYR A 517 -32.16 -4.10 -8.31
N GLU A 518 -31.34 -3.93 -9.35
CA GLU A 518 -30.74 -5.04 -10.10
C GLU A 518 -29.21 -4.94 -10.05
N LYS A 519 -28.55 -5.91 -9.40
CA LYS A 519 -27.10 -5.94 -9.17
C LYS A 519 -26.30 -6.39 -10.38
N TYR A 520 -26.71 -7.49 -11.01
CA TYR A 520 -26.02 -8.13 -12.12
C TYR A 520 -27.01 -8.60 -13.17
N GLN A 521 -26.56 -8.52 -14.43
CA GLN A 521 -27.28 -8.89 -15.64
C GLN A 521 -28.53 -8.05 -15.94
N MET A 522 -28.52 -7.44 -17.12
CA MET A 522 -29.73 -6.84 -17.68
C MET A 522 -30.40 -7.86 -18.59
N LEU A 523 -31.59 -8.27 -18.22
CA LEU A 523 -32.37 -9.17 -19.07
C LEU A 523 -33.10 -8.36 -20.14
N TYR A 524 -32.49 -8.26 -21.31
CA TYR A 524 -33.18 -7.75 -22.49
C TYR A 524 -33.98 -8.87 -23.14
N VAL A 525 -35.20 -8.56 -23.57
CA VAL A 525 -35.92 -9.28 -24.61
C VAL A 525 -35.71 -8.48 -25.89
N THR A 526 -34.74 -8.92 -26.67
CA THR A 526 -34.38 -8.38 -27.98
C THR A 526 -35.15 -9.10 -29.08
N GLU A 527 -35.23 -8.52 -30.27
CA GLU A 527 -35.75 -9.21 -31.45
C GLU A 527 -35.01 -10.54 -31.70
N SER A 528 -33.70 -10.60 -31.42
CA SER A 528 -32.89 -11.83 -31.48
C SER A 528 -33.24 -12.90 -30.43
N LYS A 529 -33.72 -12.51 -29.24
CA LYS A 529 -34.17 -13.44 -28.19
C LYS A 529 -35.63 -13.85 -28.37
N LEU A 530 -36.46 -12.98 -28.94
CA LEU A 530 -37.83 -13.24 -29.37
C LEU A 530 -37.86 -14.21 -30.56
N LEU A 531 -36.89 -14.07 -31.46
CA LEU A 531 -36.55 -15.03 -32.50
C LEU A 531 -35.53 -16.02 -31.94
N ALA A 532 -35.89 -16.70 -30.84
CA ALA A 532 -35.08 -17.74 -30.21
C ALA A 532 -34.19 -18.46 -31.22
N THR A 533 -32.89 -18.14 -31.19
CA THR A 533 -31.88 -18.82 -31.98
C THR A 533 -31.97 -20.28 -31.63
N LYS A 534 -32.62 -21.07 -32.49
CA LYS A 534 -32.48 -22.52 -32.48
C LYS A 534 -31.01 -22.77 -32.74
N TYR A 535 -30.18 -22.86 -31.70
CA TYR A 535 -28.85 -23.42 -31.87
C TYR A 535 -29.06 -24.86 -32.29
N ILE A 536 -28.83 -25.13 -33.57
CA ILE A 536 -28.92 -26.49 -34.08
C ILE A 536 -27.53 -27.08 -33.92
N TYR A 537 -27.43 -28.08 -33.06
CA TYR A 537 -26.26 -28.94 -33.01
C TYR A 537 -26.29 -29.84 -34.22
N ILE A 538 -25.40 -29.58 -35.16
CA ILE A 538 -25.28 -30.38 -36.37
C ILE A 538 -24.00 -31.18 -36.31
N ARG A 539 -24.11 -32.45 -36.68
CA ARG A 539 -22.96 -33.25 -37.09
C ARG A 539 -22.78 -33.03 -38.57
N THR A 540 -21.63 -32.51 -38.99
CA THR A 540 -21.33 -32.38 -40.42
C THR A 540 -20.13 -33.23 -40.81
N ASN A 541 -20.38 -34.12 -41.77
CA ASN A 541 -19.42 -34.76 -42.67
C ASN A 541 -18.47 -35.82 -42.07
N SER A 542 -17.66 -36.42 -42.97
CA SER A 542 -16.74 -37.56 -42.77
C SER A 542 -15.69 -37.37 -41.68
N ASP A 543 -15.45 -36.13 -41.25
CA ASP A 543 -14.30 -35.75 -40.43
C ASP A 543 -14.66 -35.56 -38.93
N ASN A 544 -15.87 -35.92 -38.51
CA ASN A 544 -16.32 -35.88 -37.10
C ASN A 544 -16.18 -34.51 -36.40
N LEU A 545 -16.48 -33.43 -37.13
CA LEU A 545 -16.60 -32.07 -36.59
C LEU A 545 -18.06 -31.76 -36.20
N HIS A 546 -18.24 -31.16 -35.02
CA HIS A 546 -19.55 -30.84 -34.44
C HIS A 546 -19.71 -29.35 -34.27
N TYR A 547 -20.79 -28.79 -34.82
CA TYR A 547 -21.03 -27.34 -34.83
C TYR A 547 -22.30 -26.98 -34.08
N GLU A 548 -22.26 -25.82 -33.45
CA GLU A 548 -23.41 -25.08 -32.96
C GLU A 548 -23.70 -23.95 -33.96
N LEU A 549 -24.91 -23.92 -34.52
CA LEU A 549 -25.30 -22.90 -35.51
C LEU A 549 -26.12 -21.77 -34.90
N ASP A 550 -25.67 -20.54 -35.07
CA ASP A 550 -26.48 -19.36 -34.83
C ASP A 550 -27.33 -19.06 -36.08
N LEU A 551 -28.63 -19.37 -36.00
CA LEU A 551 -29.55 -19.19 -37.12
C LEU A 551 -29.78 -17.73 -37.52
N LEU A 552 -29.56 -16.80 -36.59
CA LEU A 552 -29.83 -15.38 -36.79
C LEU A 552 -28.63 -14.69 -37.42
N SER A 553 -27.45 -14.84 -36.82
CA SER A 553 -26.22 -14.24 -37.34
C SER A 553 -25.71 -14.98 -38.59
N LYS A 554 -26.21 -16.19 -38.84
CA LYS A 554 -25.69 -17.13 -39.85
C LYS A 554 -24.22 -17.47 -39.60
N GLU A 555 -23.87 -17.63 -38.33
CA GLU A 555 -22.54 -18.03 -37.90
C GLU A 555 -22.56 -19.43 -37.30
N ALA A 556 -21.40 -20.07 -37.27
CA ALA A 556 -21.21 -21.37 -36.67
C ALA A 556 -20.03 -21.31 -35.68
N LYS A 557 -20.21 -22.00 -34.56
CA LYS A 557 -19.16 -22.28 -33.57
C LYS A 557 -18.80 -23.75 -33.66
N LEU A 558 -17.52 -24.06 -33.87
CA LEU A 558 -17.03 -25.43 -33.80
C LEU A 558 -16.93 -25.83 -32.33
N MET A 559 -17.71 -26.84 -31.91
CA MET A 559 -17.81 -27.26 -30.52
C MET A 559 -16.84 -28.36 -30.17
N TYR A 560 -16.79 -29.45 -30.96
CA TYR A 560 -15.95 -30.61 -30.67
C TYR A 560 -15.47 -31.28 -31.96
N TYR A 561 -14.25 -31.83 -31.89
CA TYR A 561 -13.71 -32.79 -32.84
C TYR A 561 -13.62 -34.17 -32.16
N ARG A 562 -14.24 -35.18 -32.76
CA ARG A 562 -14.26 -36.57 -32.26
C ARG A 562 -13.63 -37.55 -33.25
N GLY A 563 -12.78 -37.06 -34.15
CA GLY A 563 -12.07 -37.90 -35.12
C GLY A 563 -10.78 -38.50 -34.56
N ASN A 564 -10.07 -39.23 -35.42
CA ASN A 564 -8.75 -39.83 -35.09
C ASN A 564 -7.69 -39.51 -36.17
N SER A 565 -7.98 -38.53 -37.04
CA SER A 565 -7.03 -38.06 -38.06
C SER A 565 -5.87 -37.30 -37.41
N SER A 566 -4.70 -37.38 -38.04
CA SER A 566 -3.52 -36.61 -37.63
C SER A 566 -3.57 -35.15 -38.09
N VAL A 567 -4.37 -34.87 -39.12
CA VAL A 567 -4.63 -33.52 -39.65
C VAL A 567 -6.13 -33.30 -39.75
N VAL A 568 -6.59 -32.13 -39.32
CA VAL A 568 -8.00 -31.72 -39.38
C VAL A 568 -8.11 -30.37 -40.06
N SER A 569 -8.94 -30.27 -41.10
CA SER A 569 -9.23 -29.01 -41.77
C SER A 569 -10.62 -28.53 -41.38
N VAL A 570 -10.69 -27.36 -40.74
CA VAL A 570 -11.95 -26.74 -40.33
C VAL A 570 -12.48 -25.90 -41.50
N PRO A 571 -13.66 -26.21 -42.07
CA PRO A 571 -14.26 -25.45 -43.17
C PRO A 571 -14.61 -24.01 -42.76
N SER A 572 -14.54 -23.06 -43.69
CA SER A 572 -14.94 -21.67 -43.47
C SER A 572 -16.45 -21.46 -43.39
N GLU A 573 -17.23 -22.41 -43.90
CA GLU A 573 -18.68 -22.42 -43.83
C GLU A 573 -19.22 -23.84 -43.70
N VAL A 574 -20.32 -23.99 -42.99
CA VAL A 574 -21.08 -25.25 -42.90
C VAL A 574 -22.46 -25.04 -43.48
N THR A 575 -22.98 -26.04 -44.20
CA THR A 575 -24.31 -25.99 -44.81
C THR A 575 -25.28 -26.85 -44.00
N PHE A 576 -26.40 -26.27 -43.59
CA PHE A 576 -27.51 -26.99 -42.95
C PHE A 576 -28.83 -26.57 -43.58
N GLU A 577 -29.62 -27.54 -44.02
CA GLU A 577 -30.91 -27.32 -44.72
C GLU A 577 -30.81 -26.34 -45.91
N GLY A 578 -29.71 -26.39 -46.67
CA GLY A 578 -29.48 -25.54 -47.83
C GLY A 578 -29.06 -24.09 -47.49
N LYS A 579 -28.94 -23.73 -46.21
CA LYS A 579 -28.41 -22.44 -45.74
C LYS A 579 -26.95 -22.59 -45.31
N LYS A 580 -26.15 -21.56 -45.58
CA LYS A 580 -24.73 -21.50 -45.22
C LYS A 580 -24.53 -20.70 -43.93
N TYR A 581 -23.66 -21.20 -43.07
CA TYR A 581 -23.26 -20.60 -41.80
C TYR A 581 -21.75 -20.44 -41.77
N ALA A 582 -21.25 -19.22 -41.57
CA ALA A 582 -19.81 -18.95 -41.53
C ALA A 582 -19.20 -19.42 -40.20
N VAL A 583 -18.13 -20.21 -40.23
CA VAL A 583 -17.45 -20.66 -39.02
C VAL A 583 -16.62 -19.50 -38.46
N ARG A 584 -17.04 -18.94 -37.33
CA ARG A 584 -16.41 -17.76 -36.70
C ARG A 584 -15.70 -18.07 -35.39
N LYS A 585 -16.10 -19.13 -34.70
CA LYS A 585 -15.64 -19.42 -33.34
C LYS A 585 -15.25 -20.88 -33.18
N VAL A 586 -14.26 -21.16 -32.34
CA VAL A 586 -13.89 -22.51 -31.89
C VAL A 586 -14.04 -22.58 -30.37
N ALA A 587 -14.71 -23.62 -29.88
CA ALA A 587 -14.93 -23.81 -28.45
C ALA A 587 -13.65 -24.19 -27.71
N ARG A 588 -13.62 -23.90 -26.41
CA ARG A 588 -12.45 -24.01 -25.54
C ARG A 588 -11.83 -25.40 -25.42
N ASP A 589 -12.58 -26.47 -25.61
CA ASP A 589 -12.19 -27.87 -25.43
C ASP A 589 -12.29 -28.68 -26.73
N CYS A 590 -12.43 -27.97 -27.86
CA CYS A 590 -12.77 -28.57 -29.16
C CYS A 590 -11.85 -29.72 -29.58
N PHE A 591 -10.54 -29.61 -29.31
CA PHE A 591 -9.54 -30.59 -29.74
C PHE A 591 -8.92 -31.39 -28.58
N GLN A 592 -9.54 -31.36 -27.40
CA GLN A 592 -9.06 -32.10 -26.24
C GLN A 592 -9.08 -33.62 -26.49
N ASP A 593 -8.17 -34.37 -25.85
CA ASP A 593 -8.12 -35.84 -25.88
C ASP A 593 -7.94 -36.44 -27.29
N ASN A 594 -7.24 -35.73 -28.17
CA ASN A 594 -6.89 -36.20 -29.52
C ASN A 594 -5.41 -36.59 -29.62
N PRO A 595 -5.03 -37.83 -29.25
CA PRO A 595 -3.62 -38.24 -29.11
C PRO A 595 -2.84 -38.37 -30.42
N ASN A 596 -3.51 -38.23 -31.58
CA ASN A 596 -2.88 -38.31 -32.90
C ASN A 596 -2.86 -36.96 -33.65
N LEU A 597 -3.54 -35.93 -33.14
CA LEU A 597 -3.76 -34.67 -33.86
C LEU A 597 -2.52 -33.78 -33.82
N VAL A 598 -1.71 -33.82 -34.88
CA VAL A 598 -0.44 -33.06 -34.98
C VAL A 598 -0.61 -31.71 -35.66
N ARG A 599 -1.69 -31.51 -36.43
CA ARG A 599 -1.97 -30.27 -37.17
C ARG A 599 -3.47 -29.96 -37.30
N VAL A 600 -3.83 -28.70 -37.14
CA VAL A 600 -5.18 -28.18 -37.42
C VAL A 600 -5.07 -27.04 -38.43
N GLU A 601 -5.88 -27.09 -39.50
CA GLU A 601 -6.01 -26.00 -40.48
C GLU A 601 -7.27 -25.19 -40.15
N LEU A 602 -7.08 -23.94 -39.72
CA LEU A 602 -8.14 -23.02 -39.34
C LEU A 602 -8.62 -22.19 -40.55
N PRO A 603 -9.93 -21.87 -40.65
CA PRO A 603 -10.45 -21.15 -41.81
C PRO A 603 -10.21 -19.65 -41.73
N GLU A 604 -10.04 -19.03 -42.89
CA GLU A 604 -10.12 -17.57 -43.02
C GLU A 604 -11.50 -17.06 -42.58
N GLY A 605 -11.50 -15.97 -41.80
CA GLY A 605 -12.71 -15.39 -41.23
C GLY A 605 -13.06 -15.89 -39.82
N LEU A 606 -12.28 -16.80 -39.24
CA LEU A 606 -12.36 -17.12 -37.81
C LEU A 606 -12.02 -15.87 -36.97
N THR A 607 -12.84 -15.52 -36.00
CA THR A 607 -12.65 -14.36 -35.11
C THR A 607 -12.17 -14.76 -33.72
N ASP A 608 -12.61 -15.92 -33.22
CA ASP A 608 -12.30 -16.37 -31.85
C ASP A 608 -11.78 -17.81 -31.86
N LEU A 609 -10.57 -18.00 -31.33
CA LEU A 609 -9.96 -19.31 -31.14
C LEU A 609 -9.97 -19.66 -29.65
N GLY A 610 -10.94 -20.46 -29.24
CA GLY A 610 -11.17 -20.78 -27.83
C GLY A 610 -12.07 -19.75 -27.18
N GLU A 611 -12.30 -19.92 -25.88
CA GLU A 611 -13.15 -19.04 -25.10
C GLU A 611 -12.40 -18.55 -23.87
N PHE A 612 -12.81 -17.39 -23.39
CA PHE A 612 -12.39 -16.91 -22.09
C PHE A 612 -13.27 -17.51 -20.98
N TYR A 613 -12.80 -17.52 -19.73
CA TYR A 613 -13.50 -18.17 -18.60
C TYR A 613 -15.01 -17.86 -18.50
N SER A 614 -15.81 -18.91 -18.31
CA SER A 614 -17.16 -18.86 -17.73
C SER A 614 -17.12 -19.15 -16.22
N VAL A 615 -18.22 -18.81 -15.53
CA VAL A 615 -18.40 -18.77 -14.07
C VAL A 615 -18.19 -20.12 -13.36
N ASP A 616 -18.04 -21.21 -14.10
CA ASP A 616 -17.98 -22.61 -13.63
C ASP A 616 -16.58 -23.08 -13.19
N GLY A 617 -15.54 -22.24 -13.30
CA GLY A 617 -14.22 -22.47 -12.69
C GLY A 617 -13.43 -23.68 -13.24
N LYS A 618 -13.99 -24.43 -14.19
CA LYS A 618 -13.29 -25.53 -14.86
C LYS A 618 -12.45 -24.99 -16.00
N VAL A 619 -11.18 -25.39 -16.02
CA VAL A 619 -10.23 -24.99 -17.05
C VAL A 619 -9.83 -26.21 -17.84
N THR A 620 -10.25 -26.21 -19.09
CA THR A 620 -10.01 -27.31 -20.02
C THR A 620 -9.27 -26.72 -21.23
N PRO A 621 -7.95 -26.94 -21.35
CA PRO A 621 -7.18 -26.46 -22.49
C PRO A 621 -7.66 -27.10 -23.80
N MET A 622 -7.74 -26.30 -24.87
CA MET A 622 -8.21 -26.77 -26.19
C MET A 622 -7.37 -27.92 -26.72
N PHE A 623 -6.08 -27.92 -26.41
CA PHE A 623 -5.09 -28.89 -26.87
C PHE A 623 -4.31 -29.55 -25.71
N TYR A 624 -4.94 -29.79 -24.56
CA TYR A 624 -4.25 -30.36 -23.39
C TYR A 624 -3.52 -31.67 -23.72
N ASP A 625 -2.21 -31.72 -23.46
CA ASP A 625 -1.32 -32.87 -23.74
C ASP A 625 -1.38 -33.37 -25.21
N SER A 626 -1.78 -32.49 -26.13
CA SER A 626 -1.88 -32.77 -27.56
C SER A 626 -0.50 -32.96 -28.21
N PRO A 627 -0.37 -33.86 -29.22
CA PRO A 627 0.84 -33.96 -30.01
C PRO A 627 1.00 -32.83 -31.06
N LEU A 628 0.15 -31.80 -31.02
CA LEU A 628 0.21 -30.63 -31.91
C LEU A 628 1.63 -30.09 -32.03
N GLU A 629 2.16 -30.02 -33.26
CA GLU A 629 3.52 -29.56 -33.54
C GLU A 629 3.58 -28.11 -34.02
N SER A 630 2.55 -27.67 -34.76
CA SER A 630 2.45 -26.30 -35.27
C SER A 630 1.01 -25.87 -35.50
N ILE A 631 0.77 -24.57 -35.48
CA ILE A 631 -0.53 -23.98 -35.85
C ILE A 631 -0.36 -22.63 -36.55
N ASP A 632 -1.16 -22.41 -37.60
CA ASP A 632 -1.26 -21.14 -38.31
C ASP A 632 -2.52 -20.41 -37.81
N ILE A 633 -2.36 -19.22 -37.24
CA ILE A 633 -3.47 -18.38 -36.75
C ILE A 633 -3.93 -17.47 -37.89
N PRO A 634 -5.18 -17.61 -38.40
CA PRO A 634 -5.69 -16.75 -39.47
C PRO A 634 -5.68 -15.27 -39.08
N LYS A 635 -5.42 -14.38 -40.04
CA LYS A 635 -5.35 -12.93 -39.79
C LYS A 635 -6.64 -12.32 -39.22
N SER A 636 -7.77 -12.99 -39.41
CA SER A 636 -9.08 -12.54 -38.93
C SER A 636 -9.30 -12.78 -37.44
N VAL A 637 -8.47 -13.60 -36.79
CA VAL A 637 -8.61 -13.94 -35.37
C VAL A 637 -8.32 -12.68 -34.56
N VAL A 638 -9.27 -12.32 -33.70
CA VAL A 638 -9.23 -11.18 -32.79
C VAL A 638 -8.86 -11.65 -31.38
N ASN A 639 -9.33 -12.84 -30.98
CA ASN A 639 -9.16 -13.37 -29.63
C ASN A 639 -8.60 -14.80 -29.66
N ILE A 640 -7.61 -15.06 -28.79
CA ILE A 640 -7.21 -16.42 -28.42
C ILE A 640 -7.58 -16.62 -26.95
N GLY A 641 -8.39 -17.64 -26.67
CA GLY A 641 -8.95 -17.92 -25.35
C GLY A 641 -7.93 -18.39 -24.32
N ASP A 642 -8.39 -18.49 -23.06
CA ASP A 642 -7.56 -18.86 -21.93
C ASP A 642 -7.09 -20.31 -22.04
N GLY A 643 -5.81 -20.55 -21.77
CA GLY A 643 -5.19 -21.88 -21.80
C GLY A 643 -5.26 -22.58 -23.15
N CYS A 644 -5.51 -21.89 -24.27
CA CYS A 644 -5.77 -22.51 -25.57
C CYS A 644 -4.72 -23.58 -25.96
N PHE A 645 -3.43 -23.31 -25.73
CA PHE A 645 -2.32 -24.22 -26.02
C PHE A 645 -1.60 -24.70 -24.75
N PHE A 646 -2.23 -24.56 -23.58
CA PHE A 646 -1.58 -24.92 -22.33
C PHE A 646 -1.19 -26.41 -22.31
N GLY A 647 0.09 -26.68 -22.06
CA GLY A 647 0.63 -28.03 -22.00
C GLY A 647 0.84 -28.72 -23.34
N CYS A 648 0.76 -28.01 -24.48
CA CYS A 648 1.16 -28.56 -25.79
C CYS A 648 2.69 -28.73 -25.86
N LYS A 649 3.21 -29.79 -25.23
CA LYS A 649 4.66 -30.03 -25.08
C LYS A 649 5.39 -30.26 -26.42
N ASN A 650 4.66 -30.60 -27.48
CA ASN A 650 5.23 -30.82 -28.81
C ASN A 650 5.18 -29.60 -29.73
N LEU A 651 4.48 -28.53 -29.32
CA LEU A 651 4.27 -27.34 -30.12
C LEU A 651 5.58 -26.60 -30.30
N GLN A 652 6.04 -26.52 -31.55
CA GLN A 652 7.31 -25.91 -31.96
C GLN A 652 7.10 -24.54 -32.60
N ALA A 653 5.97 -24.31 -33.26
CA ALA A 653 5.69 -23.07 -33.99
C ALA A 653 4.23 -22.63 -33.88
N ILE A 654 4.04 -21.33 -33.67
CA ILE A 654 2.73 -20.66 -33.71
C ILE A 654 2.88 -19.47 -34.65
N ASN A 655 2.29 -19.56 -35.83
CA ASN A 655 2.46 -18.56 -36.87
C ASN A 655 1.30 -17.55 -36.82
N ILE A 656 1.61 -16.32 -36.40
CA ILE A 656 0.66 -15.21 -36.39
C ILE A 656 1.09 -14.19 -37.46
N PRO A 657 0.25 -13.89 -38.47
CA PRO A 657 0.55 -12.88 -39.49
C PRO A 657 0.79 -11.50 -38.88
N LYS A 658 1.73 -10.72 -39.45
CA LYS A 658 2.05 -9.36 -38.97
C LYS A 658 0.87 -8.38 -39.11
N ASP A 659 0.02 -8.61 -40.11
CA ASP A 659 -1.20 -7.85 -40.40
C ASP A 659 -2.45 -8.48 -39.75
N SER A 660 -2.27 -9.41 -38.80
CA SER A 660 -3.36 -10.02 -38.04
C SER A 660 -4.18 -8.99 -37.25
N HIS A 661 -5.45 -9.29 -37.03
CA HIS A 661 -6.39 -8.53 -36.21
C HIS A 661 -6.37 -8.94 -34.73
N LEU A 662 -5.41 -9.79 -34.31
CA LEU A 662 -5.33 -10.30 -32.94
C LEU A 662 -5.15 -9.16 -31.94
N GLU A 663 -6.12 -8.99 -31.04
CA GLU A 663 -6.12 -7.96 -30.01
C GLU A 663 -5.87 -8.53 -28.61
N VAL A 664 -6.40 -9.73 -28.32
CA VAL A 664 -6.37 -10.32 -26.96
C VAL A 664 -5.86 -11.75 -26.97
N VAL A 665 -4.95 -12.04 -26.04
CA VAL A 665 -4.46 -13.39 -25.75
C VAL A 665 -4.80 -13.76 -24.31
N GLY A 666 -5.45 -14.90 -24.13
CA GLY A 666 -5.91 -15.39 -22.84
C GLY A 666 -4.79 -15.76 -21.86
N SER A 667 -5.16 -15.89 -20.60
CA SER A 667 -4.30 -16.31 -19.50
C SER A 667 -3.77 -17.72 -19.73
N ALA A 668 -2.51 -17.98 -19.36
CA ALA A 668 -1.81 -19.25 -19.56
C ALA A 668 -1.86 -19.82 -21.00
N CYS A 669 -2.18 -19.00 -22.01
CA CYS A 669 -2.48 -19.47 -23.36
C CYS A 669 -1.41 -20.40 -23.94
N PHE A 670 -0.13 -20.13 -23.70
CA PHE A 670 1.00 -20.93 -24.17
C PHE A 670 1.78 -21.60 -23.03
N GLY A 671 1.27 -21.58 -21.79
CA GLY A 671 1.99 -22.13 -20.64
C GLY A 671 2.40 -23.59 -20.87
N ARG A 672 3.63 -23.95 -20.49
CA ARG A 672 4.20 -25.30 -20.65
C ARG A 672 4.32 -25.80 -22.10
N CYS A 673 4.32 -24.91 -23.10
CA CYS A 673 4.70 -25.22 -24.48
C CYS A 673 6.23 -25.42 -24.59
N ASN A 674 6.73 -26.52 -24.02
CA ASN A 674 8.15 -26.75 -23.79
C ASN A 674 9.03 -26.91 -25.05
N LYS A 675 8.48 -26.98 -26.26
CA LYS A 675 9.26 -26.99 -27.52
C LYS A 675 9.14 -25.69 -28.32
N LEU A 676 8.34 -24.73 -27.86
CA LEU A 676 8.19 -23.45 -28.54
C LEU A 676 9.47 -22.64 -28.33
N GLU A 677 10.17 -22.32 -29.41
CA GLU A 677 11.44 -21.58 -29.34
C GLU A 677 11.26 -20.08 -29.55
N SER A 678 10.26 -19.66 -30.33
CA SER A 678 9.99 -18.25 -30.58
C SER A 678 8.53 -17.99 -30.94
N ILE A 679 8.07 -16.75 -30.72
CA ILE A 679 6.74 -16.29 -31.11
C ILE A 679 6.77 -14.79 -31.43
N SER A 680 5.97 -14.36 -32.42
CA SER A 680 5.82 -12.96 -32.81
C SER A 680 4.35 -12.53 -32.79
N PHE A 681 4.08 -11.34 -32.28
CA PHE A 681 2.74 -10.76 -32.20
C PHE A 681 2.54 -9.61 -33.20
N PRO A 682 1.29 -9.33 -33.62
CA PRO A 682 0.97 -8.19 -34.47
C PRO A 682 0.84 -6.89 -33.66
N LYS A 683 0.91 -5.74 -34.34
CA LYS A 683 0.74 -4.41 -33.73
C LYS A 683 -0.66 -4.14 -33.18
N SER A 684 -1.64 -4.94 -33.58
CA SER A 684 -3.04 -4.90 -33.14
C SER A 684 -3.21 -5.45 -31.72
N LEU A 685 -2.22 -6.16 -31.18
CA LEU A 685 -2.28 -6.69 -29.81
C LEU A 685 -2.50 -5.53 -28.82
N LYS A 686 -3.43 -5.73 -27.90
CA LYS A 686 -3.79 -4.78 -26.84
C LYS A 686 -3.61 -5.38 -25.46
N GLU A 687 -3.76 -6.70 -25.33
CA GLU A 687 -3.86 -7.33 -24.01
C GLU A 687 -3.30 -8.77 -23.99
N PHE A 688 -2.49 -9.05 -22.98
CA PHE A 688 -2.35 -10.39 -22.41
C PHE A 688 -3.20 -10.44 -21.14
N ARG A 689 -4.18 -11.33 -21.10
CA ARG A 689 -5.02 -11.48 -19.91
C ARG A 689 -4.19 -12.02 -18.75
N GLY A 690 -4.37 -11.37 -17.59
CA GLY A 690 -3.66 -11.72 -16.37
C GLY A 690 -4.14 -13.00 -15.71
N TYR A 691 -3.48 -13.35 -14.61
CA TYR A 691 -3.91 -14.44 -13.72
C TYR A 691 -5.35 -14.19 -13.25
N LEU A 692 -6.19 -15.21 -13.36
CA LEU A 692 -7.53 -15.19 -12.79
C LEU A 692 -7.51 -16.03 -11.51
N GLU A 693 -7.45 -15.35 -10.36
CA GLU A 693 -7.86 -15.94 -9.09
C GLU A 693 -9.37 -16.12 -9.11
N LYS A 694 -9.83 -17.29 -9.54
CA LYS A 694 -11.14 -17.81 -9.15
C LYS A 694 -10.97 -19.15 -8.47
N GLU A 695 -11.17 -19.14 -7.16
CA GLU A 695 -11.39 -20.30 -6.31
C GLU A 695 -12.53 -21.19 -6.86
N PRO A 696 -12.29 -22.50 -7.07
CA PRO A 696 -13.37 -23.49 -7.02
C PRO A 696 -13.60 -23.91 -5.57
N VAL A 697 -14.84 -23.74 -5.10
CA VAL A 697 -15.38 -24.50 -3.97
C VAL A 697 -15.18 -25.99 -4.26
N ASN A 698 -14.33 -26.68 -3.48
CA ASN A 698 -14.03 -28.14 -3.45
C ASN A 698 -12.58 -28.60 -3.74
N GLY A 699 -11.56 -27.77 -3.53
CA GLY A 699 -10.23 -28.31 -3.19
C GLY A 699 -9.35 -28.84 -4.32
N GLU A 700 -9.53 -28.36 -5.56
CA GLU A 700 -8.46 -28.41 -6.56
C GLU A 700 -8.19 -26.99 -7.07
N VAL A 701 -7.26 -26.28 -6.42
CA VAL A 701 -6.69 -25.03 -6.97
C VAL A 701 -5.81 -25.42 -8.15
N LYS A 702 -6.27 -25.16 -9.38
CA LYS A 702 -5.40 -25.21 -10.55
C LYS A 702 -4.93 -23.79 -10.85
N VAL A 703 -3.74 -23.47 -10.36
CA VAL A 703 -2.97 -22.27 -10.72
C VAL A 703 -2.66 -22.32 -12.21
N PHE A 704 -3.16 -21.34 -12.96
CA PHE A 704 -2.78 -21.14 -14.36
C PHE A 704 -1.76 -20.00 -14.40
N GLY A 705 -0.49 -20.31 -14.65
CA GLY A 705 0.57 -19.29 -14.73
C GLY A 705 0.33 -18.27 -15.85
N GLY A 706 1.20 -17.27 -15.97
CA GLY A 706 1.09 -16.27 -17.03
C GLY A 706 1.23 -16.85 -18.44
N THR A 707 1.02 -16.01 -19.46
CA THR A 707 0.90 -16.38 -20.88
C THR A 707 1.89 -17.45 -21.38
N PHE A 708 3.16 -17.37 -20.97
CA PHE A 708 4.26 -18.26 -21.34
C PHE A 708 4.88 -19.02 -20.17
N PHE A 709 4.18 -19.12 -19.03
CA PHE A 709 4.69 -19.75 -17.83
C PHE A 709 5.27 -21.15 -18.10
N GLU A 710 6.49 -21.39 -17.61
CA GLU A 710 7.24 -22.64 -17.81
C GLU A 710 7.45 -23.02 -19.30
N CYS A 711 7.51 -22.07 -20.24
CA CYS A 711 7.96 -22.34 -21.60
C CYS A 711 9.50 -22.49 -21.64
N LYS A 712 9.99 -23.66 -21.22
CA LYS A 712 11.41 -23.86 -20.88
C LYS A 712 12.39 -23.69 -22.04
N ASN A 713 11.95 -23.86 -23.30
CA ASN A 713 12.80 -23.68 -24.50
C ASN A 713 12.51 -22.39 -25.27
N LEU A 714 11.62 -21.53 -24.77
CA LEU A 714 11.34 -20.24 -25.40
C LEU A 714 12.59 -19.37 -25.32
N ARG A 715 13.14 -19.00 -26.48
CA ARG A 715 14.34 -18.18 -26.63
C ARG A 715 14.02 -16.73 -26.95
N SER A 716 12.94 -16.48 -27.69
CA SER A 716 12.56 -15.13 -28.07
C SER A 716 11.05 -14.86 -28.14
N VAL A 717 10.67 -13.64 -27.74
CA VAL A 717 9.29 -13.13 -27.86
C VAL A 717 9.33 -11.76 -28.53
N PHE A 718 8.62 -11.59 -29.64
CA PHE A 718 8.61 -10.35 -30.40
C PHE A 718 7.26 -9.64 -30.31
N ILE A 719 7.19 -8.53 -29.56
CA ILE A 719 6.07 -7.59 -29.56
C ILE A 719 6.50 -6.31 -30.30
N PRO A 720 5.77 -5.85 -31.34
CA PRO A 720 6.14 -4.65 -32.10
C PRO A 720 6.18 -3.39 -31.25
N GLU A 721 7.12 -2.47 -31.53
CA GLU A 721 7.28 -1.23 -30.76
C GLU A 721 6.04 -0.31 -30.80
N ASP A 722 5.30 -0.33 -31.91
CA ASP A 722 4.10 0.48 -32.17
C ASP A 722 2.78 -0.14 -31.65
N CYS A 723 2.88 -1.31 -31.01
CA CYS A 723 1.77 -1.99 -30.34
C CYS A 723 1.21 -1.15 -29.17
N LYS A 724 -0.07 -1.37 -28.82
CA LYS A 724 -0.82 -0.62 -27.77
C LYS A 724 -0.94 -1.36 -26.44
N LEU A 725 -0.18 -2.43 -26.27
CA LEU A 725 -0.13 -3.20 -25.03
C LEU A 725 0.56 -2.40 -23.91
N GLU A 726 -0.20 -2.04 -22.88
CA GLU A 726 0.26 -1.23 -21.75
C GLU A 726 0.76 -2.05 -20.56
N TYR A 727 0.45 -3.36 -20.51
CA TYR A 727 0.71 -4.21 -19.35
C TYR A 727 1.20 -5.61 -19.75
N LEU A 728 2.26 -6.08 -19.07
CA LEU A 728 2.58 -7.51 -19.03
C LEU A 728 2.14 -8.09 -17.67
N PRO A 729 1.26 -9.12 -17.67
CA PRO A 729 0.69 -9.63 -16.44
C PRO A 729 1.66 -10.37 -15.54
N MET A 730 1.23 -10.60 -14.30
CA MET A 730 1.98 -11.46 -13.38
C MET A 730 2.28 -12.83 -14.01
N PHE A 731 3.44 -13.38 -13.68
CA PHE A 731 3.95 -14.67 -14.18
C PHE A 731 4.06 -14.80 -15.71
N CYS A 732 3.92 -13.72 -16.50
CA CYS A 732 3.80 -13.78 -17.96
C CYS A 732 4.87 -14.65 -18.64
N LEU A 733 6.13 -14.56 -18.21
CA LEU A 733 7.27 -15.34 -18.69
C LEU A 733 8.03 -16.06 -17.57
N LYS A 734 7.41 -16.29 -16.40
CA LYS A 734 8.07 -16.98 -15.29
C LYS A 734 8.55 -18.37 -15.71
N GLU A 735 9.77 -18.73 -15.32
CA GLU A 735 10.45 -20.00 -15.64
C GLU A 735 10.66 -20.27 -17.14
N CYS A 736 10.70 -19.23 -17.97
CA CYS A 736 11.26 -19.31 -19.32
C CYS A 736 12.80 -19.33 -19.25
N TYR A 737 13.38 -20.42 -18.73
CA TYR A 737 14.81 -20.54 -18.41
C TYR A 737 15.76 -20.22 -19.58
N ASN A 738 15.34 -20.47 -20.83
CA ASN A 738 16.12 -20.26 -22.05
C ASN A 738 15.80 -18.95 -22.78
N LEU A 739 14.99 -18.05 -22.20
CA LEU A 739 14.66 -16.77 -22.84
C LEU A 739 15.91 -15.90 -22.90
N VAL A 740 16.28 -15.47 -24.10
CA VAL A 740 17.46 -14.62 -24.35
C VAL A 740 17.07 -13.24 -24.86
N GLU A 741 15.96 -13.13 -25.61
CA GLU A 741 15.55 -11.90 -26.28
C GLU A 741 14.04 -11.64 -26.11
N ILE A 742 13.68 -10.40 -25.82
CA ILE A 742 12.30 -9.94 -25.87
C ILE A 742 12.25 -8.50 -26.38
N THR A 743 11.31 -8.21 -27.29
CA THR A 743 10.98 -6.84 -27.68
C THR A 743 9.71 -6.39 -26.98
N LEU A 744 9.75 -5.20 -26.36
CA LEU A 744 8.64 -4.60 -25.63
C LEU A 744 8.09 -3.37 -26.38
N PRO A 745 6.79 -3.09 -26.31
CA PRO A 745 6.18 -1.97 -26.99
C PRO A 745 6.42 -0.64 -26.27
N SER A 746 6.49 0.46 -27.01
CA SER A 746 6.68 1.81 -26.46
C SER A 746 5.53 2.30 -25.56
N SER A 747 4.36 1.67 -25.66
CA SER A 747 3.18 1.95 -24.83
C SER A 747 3.20 1.26 -23.46
N LEU A 748 4.15 0.34 -23.22
CA LEU A 748 4.21 -0.44 -21.99
C LEU A 748 4.40 0.47 -20.76
N LYS A 749 3.54 0.27 -19.76
CA LYS A 749 3.51 0.99 -18.49
C LYS A 749 3.96 0.15 -17.33
N VAL A 750 3.56 -1.11 -17.28
CA VAL A 750 3.75 -1.95 -16.09
C VAL A 750 4.24 -3.34 -16.48
N LEU A 751 5.25 -3.80 -15.74
CA LEU A 751 5.65 -5.20 -15.69
C LEU A 751 5.15 -5.80 -14.38
N GLY A 752 4.24 -6.77 -14.46
CA GLY A 752 3.61 -7.39 -13.30
C GLY A 752 4.55 -8.27 -12.47
N GLU A 753 4.05 -8.69 -11.31
CA GLU A 753 4.79 -9.50 -10.34
C GLU A 753 5.30 -10.82 -10.96
N TRP A 754 6.54 -11.19 -10.64
CA TRP A 754 7.21 -12.38 -11.18
C TRP A 754 7.24 -12.51 -12.71
N CYS A 755 7.00 -11.43 -13.47
CA CYS A 755 6.83 -11.49 -14.93
C CYS A 755 7.97 -12.22 -15.66
N PHE A 756 9.23 -12.01 -15.26
CA PHE A 756 10.43 -12.66 -15.80
C PHE A 756 11.18 -13.50 -14.76
N LYS A 757 10.54 -13.87 -13.64
CA LYS A 757 11.24 -14.64 -12.58
C LYS A 757 11.81 -15.94 -13.17
N ASP A 758 13.05 -16.26 -12.83
CA ASP A 758 13.78 -17.44 -13.32
C ASP A 758 13.99 -17.48 -14.85
N CYS A 759 13.95 -16.34 -15.55
CA CYS A 759 14.47 -16.22 -16.92
C CYS A 759 16.01 -16.24 -16.91
N SER A 760 16.60 -17.36 -16.46
CA SER A 760 18.03 -17.49 -16.13
C SER A 760 18.99 -17.27 -17.30
N SER A 761 18.53 -17.30 -18.56
CA SER A 761 19.34 -17.01 -19.75
C SER A 761 19.19 -15.59 -20.29
N LEU A 762 18.32 -14.77 -19.70
CA LEU A 762 18.05 -13.41 -20.17
C LEU A 762 19.25 -12.53 -19.84
N THR A 763 20.00 -12.11 -20.87
CA THR A 763 21.26 -11.36 -20.68
C THR A 763 21.04 -9.86 -20.60
N ASN A 764 20.06 -9.33 -21.35
CA ASN A 764 19.73 -7.91 -21.42
C ASN A 764 18.25 -7.76 -21.76
N ILE A 765 17.65 -6.67 -21.31
CA ILE A 765 16.29 -6.26 -21.68
C ILE A 765 16.24 -4.74 -21.81
N MET A 766 15.60 -4.26 -22.88
CA MET A 766 15.37 -2.83 -23.08
C MET A 766 13.99 -2.47 -22.57
N LEU A 767 13.93 -1.77 -21.44
CA LEU A 767 12.69 -1.23 -20.92
C LEU A 767 12.31 0.04 -21.72
N PRO A 768 11.09 0.13 -22.26
CA PRO A 768 10.66 1.30 -23.03
C PRO A 768 10.52 2.54 -22.13
N GLU A 769 10.84 3.71 -22.70
CA GLU A 769 10.50 5.01 -22.09
C GLU A 769 8.98 5.13 -22.05
N GLY A 770 8.41 5.12 -20.84
CA GLY A 770 6.98 4.93 -20.63
C GLY A 770 6.68 3.94 -19.50
N THR A 771 7.58 3.01 -19.22
CA THR A 771 7.47 2.07 -18.08
C THR A 771 7.50 2.85 -16.76
N GLU A 772 6.51 2.65 -15.91
CA GLU A 772 6.29 3.35 -14.64
C GLU A 772 6.51 2.44 -13.42
N VAL A 773 6.23 1.14 -13.54
CA VAL A 773 6.29 0.18 -12.42
C VAL A 773 6.99 -1.12 -12.82
N LEU A 774 7.90 -1.57 -11.96
CA LEU A 774 8.47 -2.93 -11.98
C LEU A 774 7.98 -3.70 -10.74
N GLY A 775 7.15 -4.72 -10.97
CA GLY A 775 6.49 -5.49 -9.90
C GLY A 775 7.43 -6.38 -9.08
N THR A 776 6.90 -6.88 -7.97
CA THR A 776 7.62 -7.73 -7.01
C THR A 776 8.21 -8.95 -7.73
N PHE A 777 9.49 -9.26 -7.47
CA PHE A 777 10.24 -10.35 -8.12
C PHE A 777 10.24 -10.32 -9.67
N CYS A 778 9.90 -9.19 -10.32
CA CYS A 778 9.74 -9.13 -11.78
C CYS A 778 10.92 -9.76 -12.55
N PHE A 779 12.17 -9.51 -12.14
CA PHE A 779 13.39 -10.11 -12.69
C PHE A 779 14.14 -11.00 -11.70
N GLY A 780 13.49 -11.44 -10.61
CA GLY A 780 14.14 -12.25 -9.60
C GLY A 780 14.72 -13.53 -10.20
N PHE A 781 15.95 -13.89 -9.82
CA PHE A 781 16.67 -15.07 -10.33
C PHE A 781 16.93 -15.05 -11.85
N CYS A 782 16.93 -13.88 -12.49
CA CYS A 782 17.51 -13.70 -13.83
C CYS A 782 19.05 -13.73 -13.75
N GLU A 783 19.63 -14.90 -13.49
CA GLU A 783 21.05 -15.07 -13.14
C GLU A 783 22.03 -14.60 -14.23
N ALA A 784 21.64 -14.63 -15.50
CA ALA A 784 22.47 -14.16 -16.62
C ALA A 784 22.32 -12.67 -16.95
N LEU A 785 21.42 -11.93 -16.32
CA LEU A 785 21.16 -10.52 -16.64
C LEU A 785 22.40 -9.68 -16.31
N GLU A 786 23.04 -9.10 -17.33
CA GLU A 786 24.32 -8.39 -17.16
C GLU A 786 24.12 -6.89 -16.93
N SER A 787 23.09 -6.30 -17.55
CA SER A 787 22.79 -4.88 -17.45
C SER A 787 21.28 -4.60 -17.54
N ILE A 788 20.86 -3.49 -16.92
CA ILE A 788 19.50 -2.97 -17.01
C ILE A 788 19.55 -1.44 -17.16
N ASN A 789 18.81 -0.91 -18.13
CA ASN A 789 18.57 0.52 -18.27
C ASN A 789 17.19 0.84 -17.70
N LEU A 790 17.16 1.53 -16.56
CA LEU A 790 15.92 1.97 -15.93
C LEU A 790 15.41 3.25 -16.62
N PRO A 791 14.16 3.27 -17.14
CA PRO A 791 13.65 4.40 -17.92
C PRO A 791 13.34 5.61 -17.04
N SER A 792 13.40 6.81 -17.61
CA SER A 792 13.21 8.07 -16.88
C SER A 792 11.80 8.26 -16.30
N THR A 793 10.82 7.50 -16.79
CA THR A 793 9.43 7.50 -16.35
C THR A 793 9.16 6.63 -15.12
N LEU A 794 10.15 5.83 -14.70
CA LEU A 794 9.99 4.85 -13.63
C LEU A 794 9.70 5.54 -12.29
N ARG A 795 8.65 5.07 -11.59
CA ARG A 795 8.19 5.60 -10.30
C ARG A 795 8.43 4.62 -9.15
N GLU A 796 8.39 3.33 -9.45
CA GLU A 796 8.38 2.29 -8.44
C GLU A 796 9.20 1.06 -8.87
N ILE A 797 10.03 0.58 -7.94
CA ILE A 797 10.74 -0.69 -8.01
C ILE A 797 10.33 -1.46 -6.76
N GLU A 798 9.48 -2.47 -6.94
CA GLU A 798 8.95 -3.26 -5.84
C GLU A 798 9.96 -4.30 -5.30
N SER A 799 9.56 -4.97 -4.22
CA SER A 799 10.41 -5.88 -3.47
C SER A 799 10.94 -7.03 -4.33
N TYR A 800 12.21 -7.37 -4.13
CA TYR A 800 12.94 -8.46 -4.77
C TYR A 800 13.00 -8.40 -6.31
N CYS A 801 12.66 -7.25 -6.92
CA CYS A 801 12.57 -7.08 -8.38
C CYS A 801 13.79 -7.63 -9.13
N PHE A 802 15.03 -7.37 -8.68
CA PHE A 802 16.28 -7.88 -9.27
C PHE A 802 17.06 -8.79 -8.32
N SER A 803 16.38 -9.40 -7.34
CA SER A 803 17.03 -10.28 -6.36
C SER A 803 17.68 -11.48 -7.06
N ASN A 804 18.91 -11.83 -6.68
CA ASN A 804 19.70 -12.93 -7.25
C ASN A 804 20.01 -12.78 -8.76
N CYS A 805 20.00 -11.57 -9.31
CA CYS A 805 20.61 -11.28 -10.61
C CYS A 805 22.14 -11.20 -10.48
N HIS A 806 22.79 -12.35 -10.26
CA HIS A 806 24.21 -12.41 -9.88
C HIS A 806 25.19 -11.82 -10.91
N LYS A 807 24.81 -11.73 -12.19
CA LYS A 807 25.63 -11.07 -13.22
C LYS A 807 25.30 -9.59 -13.44
N LEU A 808 24.27 -9.05 -12.79
CA LEU A 808 23.86 -7.66 -12.96
C LEU A 808 24.96 -6.78 -12.39
N GLN A 809 25.72 -6.13 -13.27
CA GLN A 809 26.99 -5.49 -12.92
C GLN A 809 27.09 -4.06 -13.44
N GLY A 810 28.15 -3.37 -13.02
CA GLY A 810 28.40 -1.99 -13.43
C GLY A 810 27.66 -0.97 -12.57
N LYS A 811 27.51 0.25 -13.10
CA LYS A 811 26.87 1.36 -12.39
C LYS A 811 25.35 1.28 -12.55
N LEU A 812 24.63 1.12 -11.45
CA LEU A 812 23.18 1.28 -11.41
C LEU A 812 22.82 2.76 -11.24
N VAL A 813 22.01 3.29 -12.16
CA VAL A 813 21.46 4.65 -12.06
C VAL A 813 19.97 4.52 -11.82
N VAL A 814 19.53 4.84 -10.61
CA VAL A 814 18.09 4.92 -10.30
C VAL A 814 17.57 6.27 -10.86
N PRO A 815 16.53 6.28 -11.70
CA PRO A 815 16.05 7.49 -12.36
C PRO A 815 15.33 8.44 -11.40
N GLU A 816 15.41 9.74 -11.69
CA GLU A 816 14.66 10.77 -10.96
C GLU A 816 13.15 10.48 -11.03
N GLY A 817 12.47 10.49 -9.89
CA GLY A 817 11.04 10.18 -9.80
C GLY A 817 10.72 8.87 -9.10
N VAL A 818 11.72 8.00 -8.90
CA VAL A 818 11.59 6.83 -8.01
C VAL A 818 11.51 7.30 -6.56
N GLU A 819 10.43 6.96 -5.87
CA GLU A 819 10.17 7.36 -4.47
C GLU A 819 10.60 6.29 -3.48
N ARG A 820 10.57 5.01 -3.87
CA ARG A 820 10.82 3.86 -3.00
C ARG A 820 11.65 2.80 -3.72
N LEU A 821 12.56 2.18 -2.97
CA LEU A 821 13.21 0.93 -3.35
C LEU A 821 12.71 -0.16 -2.42
N GLY A 822 11.97 -1.12 -2.96
CA GLY A 822 11.38 -2.22 -2.18
C GLY A 822 12.43 -3.16 -1.58
N ASP A 823 11.97 -3.97 -0.62
CA ASP A 823 12.81 -4.89 0.14
C ASP A 823 13.53 -5.88 -0.77
N GLY A 824 14.83 -6.09 -0.59
CA GLY A 824 15.63 -7.02 -1.38
C GLY A 824 15.69 -6.72 -2.89
N SER A 825 15.23 -5.54 -3.33
CA SER A 825 15.07 -5.21 -4.77
C SER A 825 16.33 -5.39 -5.60
N PHE A 826 17.52 -5.26 -5.02
CA PHE A 826 18.82 -5.52 -5.67
C PHE A 826 19.70 -6.52 -4.89
N ALA A 827 19.10 -7.33 -4.01
CA ALA A 827 19.84 -8.28 -3.20
C ALA A 827 20.64 -9.28 -4.06
N SER A 828 21.86 -9.58 -3.64
CA SER A 828 22.78 -10.53 -4.29
C SER A 828 23.10 -10.21 -5.76
N THR A 829 23.11 -8.93 -6.14
CA THR A 829 23.58 -8.46 -7.46
C THR A 829 25.08 -8.17 -7.47
N SER A 830 25.68 -8.02 -8.65
CA SER A 830 27.11 -7.69 -8.84
C SER A 830 27.33 -6.22 -9.21
N ILE A 831 26.39 -5.33 -8.89
CA ILE A 831 26.51 -3.90 -9.16
C ILE A 831 27.75 -3.33 -8.46
N THR A 832 28.49 -2.46 -9.14
CA THR A 832 29.77 -1.95 -8.64
C THR A 832 29.66 -0.57 -8.02
N SER A 833 28.65 0.20 -8.42
CA SER A 833 28.32 1.51 -7.84
C SER A 833 26.84 1.84 -8.07
N ILE A 834 26.28 2.68 -7.22
CA ILE A 834 24.88 3.11 -7.32
C ILE A 834 24.78 4.64 -7.33
N SER A 835 23.80 5.16 -8.07
CA SER A 835 23.41 6.57 -8.08
C SER A 835 21.94 6.66 -7.67
N LEU A 836 21.69 7.19 -6.48
CA LEU A 836 20.36 7.32 -5.90
C LEU A 836 19.84 8.77 -6.05
N PRO A 837 18.64 9.00 -6.61
CA PRO A 837 18.06 10.34 -6.74
C PRO A 837 17.51 10.87 -5.41
N ASN A 838 17.34 12.19 -5.30
CA ASN A 838 16.80 12.83 -4.08
C ASN A 838 15.30 12.63 -3.89
N THR A 839 14.62 12.02 -4.87
CA THR A 839 13.20 11.64 -4.77
C THR A 839 12.96 10.45 -3.84
N ILE A 840 13.98 9.61 -3.60
CA ILE A 840 13.85 8.47 -2.70
C ILE A 840 13.52 8.94 -1.28
N ARG A 841 12.53 8.29 -0.68
CA ARG A 841 12.08 8.46 0.71
C ARG A 841 12.36 7.23 1.56
N GLU A 842 12.42 6.06 0.93
CA GLU A 842 12.58 4.78 1.59
C GLU A 842 13.55 3.88 0.83
N ILE A 843 14.45 3.25 1.58
CA ILE A 843 15.30 2.13 1.14
C ILE A 843 14.88 0.94 2.00
N GLY A 844 14.20 -0.02 1.38
CA GLY A 844 13.65 -1.19 2.05
C GLY A 844 14.71 -2.11 2.66
N ASP A 845 14.22 -3.08 3.42
CA ASP A 845 15.04 -4.08 4.09
C ASP A 845 15.75 -4.95 3.05
N GLU A 846 16.98 -5.39 3.31
CA GLU A 846 17.80 -6.22 2.40
C GLU A 846 18.07 -5.62 1.00
N CYS A 847 17.67 -4.37 0.73
CA CYS A 847 17.64 -3.79 -0.63
C CYS A 847 18.92 -4.04 -1.45
N PHE A 848 20.09 -3.90 -0.83
CA PHE A 848 21.40 -4.18 -1.44
C PHE A 848 22.19 -5.26 -0.68
N GLN A 849 21.54 -6.09 0.12
CA GLN A 849 22.18 -7.19 0.86
C GLN A 849 22.97 -8.08 -0.11
N GLY A 850 24.20 -8.45 0.26
CA GLY A 850 25.01 -9.38 -0.54
C GLY A 850 25.53 -8.79 -1.85
N CYS A 851 25.37 -7.49 -2.12
CA CYS A 851 25.98 -6.80 -3.25
C CYS A 851 27.50 -6.64 -3.03
N SER A 852 28.22 -7.77 -3.02
CA SER A 852 29.63 -7.86 -2.61
C SER A 852 30.60 -7.07 -3.50
N LYS A 853 30.17 -6.67 -4.70
CA LYS A 853 30.94 -5.82 -5.63
C LYS A 853 30.63 -4.33 -5.50
N LEU A 854 29.58 -3.96 -4.76
CA LEU A 854 29.18 -2.57 -4.55
C LEU A 854 30.25 -1.90 -3.68
N GLN A 855 30.99 -0.96 -4.27
CA GLN A 855 32.14 -0.33 -3.65
C GLN A 855 32.14 1.19 -3.83
N GLY A 856 33.03 1.86 -3.10
CA GLY A 856 33.20 3.31 -3.15
C GLY A 856 32.31 4.06 -2.16
N ASN A 857 32.07 5.34 -2.44
CA ASN A 857 31.27 6.22 -1.60
C ASN A 857 29.78 6.07 -1.88
N LEU A 858 29.02 5.73 -0.86
CA LEU A 858 27.56 5.66 -0.89
C LEU A 858 26.96 6.97 -0.34
N ALA A 859 26.27 7.73 -1.20
CA ALA A 859 25.54 8.91 -0.79
C ALA A 859 24.07 8.58 -0.58
N ILE A 860 23.60 8.60 0.66
CA ILE A 860 22.19 8.40 0.97
C ILE A 860 21.39 9.67 0.62
N PRO A 861 20.26 9.57 -0.11
CA PRO A 861 19.44 10.72 -0.50
C PRO A 861 18.88 11.51 0.68
N LYS A 862 18.82 12.83 0.55
CA LYS A 862 18.40 13.76 1.62
C LYS A 862 16.95 13.60 2.11
N GLY A 863 16.12 12.82 1.42
CA GLY A 863 14.74 12.55 1.82
C GLY A 863 14.55 11.26 2.61
N VAL A 864 15.61 10.46 2.78
CA VAL A 864 15.53 9.17 3.49
C VAL A 864 15.54 9.40 5.00
N GLU A 865 14.54 8.88 5.69
CA GLU A 865 14.39 9.00 7.15
C GLU A 865 14.84 7.74 7.92
N ARG A 866 14.82 6.58 7.26
CA ARG A 866 15.22 5.29 7.83
C ARG A 866 16.02 4.49 6.80
N LEU A 867 17.05 3.79 7.27
CA LEU A 867 17.70 2.73 6.51
C LEU A 867 17.18 1.38 7.01
N GLY A 868 16.62 0.57 6.10
CA GLY A 868 16.05 -0.74 6.42
C GLY A 868 17.06 -1.74 6.97
N ASP A 869 16.53 -2.79 7.61
CA ASP A 869 17.28 -3.93 8.15
C ASP A 869 18.09 -4.58 7.02
N CYS A 870 19.33 -5.00 7.27
CA CYS A 870 20.21 -5.65 6.29
C CYS A 870 20.45 -4.88 4.96
N SER A 871 19.98 -3.64 4.82
CA SER A 871 19.87 -2.96 3.51
C SER A 871 21.19 -2.81 2.75
N PHE A 872 22.34 -2.77 3.44
CA PHE A 872 23.68 -2.74 2.86
C PHE A 872 24.59 -3.84 3.42
N ALA A 873 24.04 -4.89 4.02
CA ALA A 873 24.83 -5.96 4.61
C ALA A 873 25.66 -6.69 3.54
N PHE A 874 26.89 -7.06 3.89
CA PHE A 874 27.85 -7.76 3.02
C PHE A 874 28.17 -7.02 1.71
N THR A 875 28.12 -5.68 1.74
CA THR A 875 28.62 -4.83 0.64
C THR A 875 30.11 -4.48 0.84
N SER A 876 30.75 -4.00 -0.23
CA SER A 876 32.16 -3.55 -0.21
C SER A 876 32.28 -2.02 -0.23
N ILE A 877 31.28 -1.31 0.31
CA ILE A 877 31.30 0.16 0.38
C ILE A 877 32.49 0.62 1.22
N THR A 878 33.13 1.71 0.81
CA THR A 878 34.31 2.23 1.50
C THR A 878 33.99 3.44 2.36
N SER A 879 32.95 4.20 2.02
CA SER A 879 32.49 5.35 2.81
C SER A 879 31.00 5.56 2.61
N ILE A 880 30.38 6.20 3.60
CA ILE A 880 28.96 6.53 3.57
C ILE A 880 28.72 7.99 3.98
N SER A 881 27.85 8.64 3.23
CA SER A 881 27.33 9.98 3.52
C SER A 881 25.88 9.87 3.95
N LEU A 882 25.63 10.06 5.24
CA LEU A 882 24.32 10.02 5.87
C LEU A 882 23.73 11.45 5.99
N PRO A 883 22.51 11.73 5.48
CA PRO A 883 21.85 13.02 5.65
C PRO A 883 21.23 13.19 7.05
N ASN A 884 21.03 14.46 7.45
CA ASN A 884 20.41 14.84 8.73
C ASN A 884 18.93 14.46 8.90
N THR A 885 18.32 13.85 7.88
CA THR A 885 16.95 13.33 7.94
C THR A 885 16.86 11.95 8.57
N ILE A 886 17.96 11.19 8.62
CA ILE A 886 17.97 9.83 9.18
C ILE A 886 17.73 9.90 10.69
N ARG A 887 16.75 9.13 11.15
CA ARG A 887 16.40 8.95 12.57
C ARG A 887 16.84 7.60 13.13
N GLU A 888 16.95 6.60 12.27
CA GLU A 888 17.24 5.22 12.64
C GLU A 888 18.06 4.51 11.56
N ILE A 889 19.01 3.71 12.02
CA ILE A 889 19.73 2.71 11.22
C ILE A 889 19.21 1.34 11.68
N GLY A 890 18.60 0.57 10.78
CA GLY A 890 18.00 -0.74 11.06
C GLY A 890 19.01 -1.80 11.50
N ASP A 891 18.49 -2.95 11.91
CA ASP A 891 19.29 -4.09 12.34
C ASP A 891 20.14 -4.63 11.17
N GLU A 892 21.38 -5.04 11.42
CA GLU A 892 22.31 -5.62 10.44
C GLU A 892 22.57 -4.73 9.21
N CYS A 893 22.14 -3.47 9.21
CA CYS A 893 22.14 -2.56 8.05
C CYS A 893 23.47 -2.51 7.28
N PHE A 894 24.61 -2.46 7.98
CA PHE A 894 25.97 -2.51 7.42
C PHE A 894 26.77 -3.72 7.92
N SER A 895 26.10 -4.79 8.39
CA SER A 895 26.78 -6.00 8.87
C SER A 895 27.66 -6.58 7.77
N GLY A 896 28.90 -6.96 8.10
CA GLY A 896 29.86 -7.53 7.17
C GLY A 896 30.45 -6.53 6.15
N CYS A 897 30.22 -5.22 6.29
CA CYS A 897 30.86 -4.20 5.45
C CYS A 897 32.35 -4.02 5.82
N THR A 898 33.17 -5.03 5.50
CA THR A 898 34.57 -5.14 5.98
C THR A 898 35.49 -4.02 5.48
N THR A 899 35.14 -3.33 4.40
CA THR A 899 35.91 -2.24 3.76
C THR A 899 35.48 -0.84 4.18
N LEU A 900 34.42 -0.71 4.98
CA LEU A 900 33.89 0.59 5.41
C LEU A 900 34.93 1.29 6.30
N VAL A 901 35.45 2.43 5.82
CA VAL A 901 36.40 3.27 6.54
C VAL A 901 35.73 4.59 6.94
N GLU A 902 36.48 5.40 7.67
CA GLU A 902 36.07 6.73 8.03
C GLU A 902 36.00 7.68 6.82
N ASN A 903 35.19 8.74 6.96
CA ASN A 903 35.14 9.80 5.96
C ASN A 903 36.44 10.63 5.95
N GLN A 904 36.55 11.59 5.03
CA GLN A 904 37.75 12.43 4.82
C GLN A 904 38.25 13.14 6.10
N ASN A 905 37.38 13.32 7.10
CA ASN A 905 37.70 13.91 8.40
C ASN A 905 38.31 12.92 9.40
N GLY A 906 38.59 11.69 8.98
CA GLY A 906 39.19 10.64 9.82
C GLY A 906 38.23 9.99 10.83
N LYS A 907 36.91 10.27 10.73
CA LYS A 907 35.83 9.65 11.51
C LYS A 907 34.58 9.37 10.67
N LEU A 908 33.81 8.33 11.01
CA LEU A 908 32.41 8.19 10.58
C LEU A 908 31.53 9.05 11.50
N VAL A 909 30.89 10.07 10.93
CA VAL A 909 30.03 11.01 11.67
C VAL A 909 28.58 10.64 11.47
N PHE A 910 27.88 10.32 12.55
CA PHE A 910 26.46 10.02 12.54
C PHE A 910 25.64 11.33 12.56
N PRO A 911 24.53 11.40 11.81
CA PRO A 911 23.62 12.55 11.85
C PRO A 911 23.07 12.89 13.24
N GLU A 912 22.92 14.18 13.53
CA GLU A 912 22.50 14.71 14.85
C GLU A 912 21.12 14.25 15.33
N ARG A 913 20.27 13.74 14.43
CA ARG A 913 18.90 13.30 14.73
C ARG A 913 18.75 11.78 14.87
N ILE A 914 19.83 11.02 14.75
CA ILE A 914 19.76 9.56 14.96
C ILE A 914 19.47 9.27 16.44
N GLU A 915 18.38 8.57 16.69
CA GLU A 915 17.94 8.17 18.04
C GLU A 915 18.32 6.72 18.36
N ARG A 916 18.48 5.87 17.33
CA ARG A 916 18.76 4.44 17.50
C ARG A 916 19.72 3.90 16.44
N LEU A 917 20.66 3.06 16.89
CA LEU A 917 21.46 2.17 16.05
C LEU A 917 20.98 0.73 16.30
N GLY A 918 20.49 0.06 15.25
CA GLY A 918 19.94 -1.30 15.34
C GLY A 918 20.95 -2.37 15.72
N ASN A 919 20.43 -3.54 16.07
CA ASN A 919 21.23 -4.71 16.44
C ASN A 919 22.16 -5.10 15.29
N ARG A 920 23.43 -5.41 15.56
CA ARG A 920 24.45 -5.81 14.56
C ARG A 920 24.64 -4.84 13.39
N SER A 921 24.16 -3.60 13.50
CA SER A 921 24.12 -2.65 12.37
C SER A 921 25.48 -2.36 11.74
N PHE A 922 26.60 -2.55 12.47
CA PHE A 922 27.97 -2.45 11.97
C PHE A 922 28.83 -3.68 12.32
N GLU A 923 28.21 -4.84 12.61
CA GLU A 923 28.94 -6.06 12.96
C GLU A 923 29.97 -6.42 11.87
N GLY A 924 31.19 -6.76 12.25
CA GLY A 924 32.23 -7.19 11.30
C GLY A 924 32.79 -6.08 10.41
N CYS A 925 32.49 -4.80 10.67
CA CYS A 925 33.14 -3.66 10.00
C CYS A 925 34.60 -3.47 10.46
N HIS A 926 35.48 -4.42 10.14
CA HIS A 926 36.88 -4.43 10.58
C HIS A 926 37.69 -3.19 10.15
N SER A 927 37.33 -2.50 9.08
CA SER A 927 38.06 -1.29 8.65
C SER A 927 37.65 0.00 9.40
N LEU A 928 36.56 -0.04 10.17
CA LEU A 928 36.02 1.11 10.89
C LEU A 928 36.76 1.30 12.23
N LYS A 929 37.56 2.38 12.36
CA LYS A 929 38.43 2.62 13.53
C LYS A 929 37.98 3.81 14.37
N ASN A 930 37.38 4.83 13.79
CA ASN A 930 36.93 6.01 14.52
C ASN A 930 35.48 6.39 14.18
N ILE A 931 34.67 6.57 15.21
CA ILE A 931 33.27 6.96 15.11
C ILE A 931 33.01 8.24 15.93
N GLU A 932 31.99 9.00 15.53
CA GLU A 932 31.47 10.16 16.27
C GLU A 932 29.96 10.02 16.40
N LEU A 933 29.52 9.71 17.62
CA LEU A 933 28.12 9.44 17.97
C LEU A 933 27.38 10.75 18.30
N PRO A 934 26.08 10.88 17.92
CA PRO A 934 25.35 12.14 18.02
C PRO A 934 24.65 12.31 19.37
N ASN A 935 24.22 13.54 19.69
CA ASN A 935 23.57 13.82 20.97
C ASN A 935 22.16 13.25 21.10
N ALA A 936 21.42 13.09 20.00
CA ALA A 936 20.07 12.53 20.03
C ALA A 936 20.03 11.02 20.29
N LEU A 937 21.17 10.32 20.21
CA LEU A 937 21.24 8.86 20.35
C LEU A 937 20.75 8.43 21.73
N ARG A 938 19.77 7.51 21.75
CA ARG A 938 19.16 6.95 22.96
C ARG A 938 19.57 5.50 23.18
N GLU A 939 19.76 4.74 22.10
CA GLU A 939 19.99 3.31 22.15
C GLU A 939 21.06 2.88 21.14
N ILE A 940 21.99 2.04 21.60
CA ILE A 940 22.88 1.24 20.76
C ILE A 940 22.43 -0.22 20.92
N GLY A 941 22.03 -0.87 19.82
CA GLY A 941 21.51 -2.23 19.81
C GLY A 941 22.55 -3.31 20.14
N ASP A 942 22.07 -4.54 20.29
CA ASP A 942 22.88 -5.72 20.57
C ASP A 942 23.87 -5.97 19.43
N GLN A 943 25.13 -6.27 19.74
CA GLN A 943 26.19 -6.59 18.76
C GLN A 943 26.46 -5.48 17.72
N CYS A 944 25.97 -4.25 17.96
CA CYS A 944 26.01 -3.13 16.99
C CYS A 944 27.38 -2.92 16.34
N PHE A 945 28.47 -2.92 17.10
CA PHE A 945 29.86 -2.77 16.62
C PHE A 945 30.72 -4.00 16.94
N MET A 946 30.09 -5.18 17.04
CA MET A 946 30.81 -6.42 17.31
C MET A 946 31.84 -6.67 16.20
N TRP A 947 33.07 -7.02 16.56
CA TRP A 947 34.20 -7.23 15.65
C TRP A 947 34.64 -6.01 14.81
N CYS A 948 34.36 -4.77 15.24
CA CYS A 948 34.97 -3.57 14.63
C CYS A 948 36.38 -3.28 15.20
N ASP A 949 37.26 -2.63 14.43
CA ASP A 949 38.60 -2.22 14.90
C ASP A 949 38.60 -0.81 15.54
N ILE A 950 37.54 -0.47 16.29
CA ILE A 950 37.39 0.84 16.93
C ILE A 950 38.56 1.09 17.89
N ARG A 951 39.26 2.22 17.70
CA ARG A 951 40.45 2.61 18.47
C ARG A 951 40.15 3.51 19.65
N SER A 952 39.13 4.34 19.51
CA SER A 952 38.67 5.27 20.55
C SER A 952 37.16 5.41 20.49
N LEU A 953 36.53 5.37 21.66
CA LEU A 953 35.09 5.54 21.81
C LEU A 953 34.83 6.80 22.63
N ASP A 954 34.28 7.83 21.98
CA ASP A 954 33.99 9.13 22.58
C ASP A 954 32.48 9.34 22.70
N PHE A 955 31.97 9.22 23.93
CA PHE A 955 30.57 9.45 24.26
C PHE A 955 30.28 10.87 24.76
N THR A 956 31.23 11.80 24.71
CA THR A 956 31.07 13.13 25.33
C THR A 956 29.88 13.93 24.80
N ASN A 957 29.44 13.64 23.57
CA ASN A 957 28.26 14.24 22.96
C ASN A 957 26.95 13.47 23.21
N CYS A 958 27.00 12.23 23.71
CA CYS A 958 25.84 11.32 23.80
C CYS A 958 25.00 11.51 25.08
N LYS A 959 24.47 12.71 25.35
CA LYS A 959 23.77 13.02 26.62
C LYS A 959 22.39 12.32 26.75
N ASN A 960 21.79 11.92 25.64
CA ASN A 960 20.49 11.25 25.64
C ASN A 960 20.60 9.72 25.63
N LEU A 961 21.81 9.16 25.64
CA LEU A 961 22.01 7.72 25.61
C LEU A 961 21.47 7.11 26.92
N ARG A 962 20.67 6.05 26.81
CA ARG A 962 20.04 5.33 27.93
C ARG A 962 20.48 3.89 28.01
N SER A 963 20.68 3.24 26.87
CA SER A 963 21.01 1.81 26.81
C SER A 963 22.11 1.50 25.80
N ILE A 964 22.95 0.53 26.16
CA ILE A 964 23.93 -0.10 25.28
C ILE A 964 23.67 -1.61 25.32
N GLY A 965 23.42 -2.21 24.17
CA GLY A 965 23.01 -3.61 24.01
C GLY A 965 24.08 -4.64 24.37
N ALA A 966 23.67 -5.90 24.44
CA ALA A 966 24.53 -7.04 24.69
C ALA A 966 25.58 -7.19 23.57
N SER A 967 26.82 -7.49 23.92
CA SER A 967 27.94 -7.64 22.98
C SER A 967 28.18 -6.45 22.04
N ALA A 968 27.63 -5.25 22.31
CA ALA A 968 27.64 -4.12 21.39
C ALA A 968 29.05 -3.71 20.91
N PHE A 969 30.08 -3.89 21.73
CA PHE A 969 31.48 -3.62 21.37
C PHE A 969 32.38 -4.88 21.55
N SER A 970 31.79 -6.09 21.52
CA SER A 970 32.56 -7.33 21.65
C SER A 970 33.58 -7.45 20.51
N GLY A 971 34.82 -7.82 20.83
CA GLY A 971 35.89 -7.95 19.86
C GLY A 971 36.51 -6.63 19.37
N CYS A 972 36.14 -5.47 19.93
CA CYS A 972 36.80 -4.18 19.66
C CYS A 972 38.19 -4.08 20.31
N GLN A 973 39.16 -4.85 19.80
CA GLN A 973 40.43 -5.15 20.50
C GLN A 973 41.35 -3.95 20.76
N TYR A 974 41.15 -2.83 20.07
CA TYR A 974 42.04 -1.65 20.13
C TYR A 974 41.59 -0.57 21.13
N ILE A 975 40.41 -0.71 21.74
CA ILE A 975 39.92 0.26 22.73
C ILE A 975 40.79 0.16 24.00
N THR A 976 41.32 1.30 24.44
CA THR A 976 42.19 1.39 25.63
C THR A 976 41.50 1.97 26.85
N GLU A 977 40.56 2.89 26.66
CA GLU A 977 39.77 3.49 27.72
C GLU A 977 38.32 3.65 27.28
N ILE A 978 37.39 3.42 28.21
CA ILE A 978 35.95 3.55 27.97
C ILE A 978 35.34 4.50 29.01
N LEU A 979 34.62 5.50 28.53
CA LEU A 979 33.91 6.46 29.36
C LEU A 979 32.42 6.41 29.01
N ILE A 980 31.63 5.66 29.78
CA ILE A 980 30.18 5.61 29.57
C ILE A 980 29.56 6.89 30.15
N PRO A 981 28.73 7.64 29.37
CA PRO A 981 28.25 8.96 29.77
C PRO A 981 27.16 8.84 30.85
N GLU A 982 26.99 9.89 31.65
CA GLU A 982 25.82 9.99 32.54
C GLU A 982 24.51 9.97 31.75
N GLY A 983 23.49 9.36 32.34
CA GLY A 983 22.20 9.10 31.70
C GLY A 983 22.06 7.67 31.20
N VAL A 984 23.15 6.93 30.99
CA VAL A 984 23.05 5.50 30.66
C VAL A 984 22.57 4.72 31.89
N GLU A 985 21.47 4.00 31.71
CA GLU A 985 20.78 3.23 32.74
C GLU A 985 21.10 1.74 32.64
N LYS A 986 21.43 1.25 31.43
CA LYS A 986 21.65 -0.17 31.13
C LYS A 986 22.83 -0.43 30.21
N VAL A 987 23.65 -1.41 30.56
CA VAL A 987 24.71 -1.98 29.70
C VAL A 987 24.51 -3.49 29.61
N GLY A 988 24.34 -4.03 28.41
CA GLY A 988 24.01 -5.42 28.17
C GLY A 988 25.16 -6.41 28.43
N SER A 989 24.82 -7.70 28.45
CA SER A 989 25.75 -8.80 28.72
C SER A 989 26.85 -8.87 27.65
N TRP A 990 28.07 -9.24 28.03
CA TRP A 990 29.23 -9.35 27.12
C TRP A 990 29.57 -8.07 26.30
N CYS A 991 29.04 -6.90 26.66
CA CYS A 991 29.18 -5.68 25.87
C CYS A 991 30.64 -5.30 25.55
N PHE A 992 31.59 -5.61 26.43
CA PHE A 992 33.02 -5.36 26.27
C PHE A 992 33.86 -6.65 26.27
N GLU A 993 33.28 -7.74 25.75
CA GLU A 993 33.96 -9.02 25.60
C GLU A 993 35.13 -8.91 24.59
N TYR A 994 36.23 -9.62 24.83
CA TYR A 994 37.43 -9.68 23.98
C TYR A 994 38.09 -8.32 23.66
N ILE A 995 38.03 -7.33 24.56
CA ILE A 995 38.76 -6.05 24.40
C ILE A 995 40.18 -6.15 24.97
N GLY A 996 41.12 -6.62 24.14
CA GLY A 996 42.48 -6.98 24.62
C GLY A 996 43.35 -5.85 25.17
N GLN A 997 43.06 -4.58 24.85
CA GLN A 997 43.87 -3.42 25.25
C GLN A 997 43.23 -2.54 26.32
N LEU A 998 42.07 -2.92 26.88
CA LEU A 998 41.35 -2.10 27.84
C LEU A 998 42.17 -1.90 29.12
N ARG A 999 42.38 -0.64 29.51
CA ARG A 999 43.13 -0.24 30.71
C ARG A 999 42.25 0.33 31.80
N LYS A 1000 41.27 1.12 31.38
CA LYS A 1000 40.37 1.87 32.25
C LYS A 1000 38.94 1.84 31.70
N ILE A 1001 37.97 1.63 32.59
CA ILE A 1001 36.56 1.88 32.28
C ILE A 1001 35.89 2.71 33.37
N SER A 1002 34.99 3.59 32.96
CA SER A 1002 34.22 4.48 33.84
C SER A 1002 32.72 4.30 33.53
N LEU A 1003 31.96 3.85 34.54
CA LEU A 1003 30.52 3.52 34.48
C LEU A 1003 29.68 4.54 35.27
N PRO A 1004 28.63 5.15 34.71
CA PRO A 1004 27.98 6.33 35.26
C PRO A 1004 27.18 6.07 36.53
N SER A 1005 26.79 7.14 37.22
CA SER A 1005 25.99 7.07 38.45
C SER A 1005 24.54 6.63 38.22
N THR A 1006 24.01 6.85 37.01
CA THR A 1006 22.66 6.48 36.59
C THR A 1006 22.46 5.00 36.28
N LEU A 1007 23.52 4.20 36.27
CA LEU A 1007 23.48 2.80 35.85
C LEU A 1007 22.70 1.95 36.87
N THR A 1008 21.63 1.30 36.42
CA THR A 1008 20.76 0.45 37.26
C THR A 1008 20.95 -1.04 36.99
N GLU A 1009 21.40 -1.39 35.78
CA GLU A 1009 21.53 -2.76 35.31
C GLU A 1009 22.84 -2.95 34.54
N ILE A 1010 23.59 -4.00 34.88
CA ILE A 1010 24.78 -4.43 34.15
C ILE A 1010 24.60 -5.90 33.77
N GLY A 1011 24.69 -6.23 32.48
CA GLY A 1011 24.56 -7.59 32.00
C GLY A 1011 25.72 -8.50 32.40
N ASP A 1012 25.55 -9.80 32.17
CA ASP A 1012 26.49 -10.84 32.60
C ASP A 1012 27.81 -10.80 31.82
N SER A 1013 28.92 -11.18 32.47
CA SER A 1013 30.23 -11.38 31.84
C SER A 1013 30.71 -10.24 30.93
N LEU A 1014 30.53 -9.00 31.41
CA LEU A 1014 30.76 -7.75 30.68
C LEU A 1014 32.17 -7.67 30.03
N PHE A 1015 33.19 -8.23 30.70
CA PHE A 1015 34.60 -8.18 30.28
C PHE A 1015 35.18 -9.56 29.95
N HIS A 1016 34.36 -10.55 29.61
CA HIS A 1016 34.85 -11.89 29.28
C HIS A 1016 35.93 -11.83 28.17
N GLY A 1017 37.02 -12.59 28.31
CA GLY A 1017 38.12 -12.57 27.34
C GLY A 1017 38.98 -11.28 27.30
N THR A 1018 38.76 -10.32 28.20
CA THR A 1018 39.63 -9.15 28.39
C THR A 1018 40.81 -9.49 29.31
N PHE A 1019 42.02 -9.06 28.97
CA PHE A 1019 43.24 -9.45 29.69
C PHE A 1019 43.57 -8.52 30.88
N PRO A 1020 43.66 -9.02 32.13
CA PRO A 1020 43.88 -8.20 33.33
C PRO A 1020 45.23 -7.47 33.39
N GLU A 1021 46.27 -7.95 32.69
CA GLU A 1021 47.59 -7.30 32.70
C GLU A 1021 47.53 -5.84 32.21
N ASN A 1022 46.59 -5.56 31.30
CA ASN A 1022 46.30 -4.22 30.81
C ASN A 1022 45.19 -3.54 31.63
N PHE A 1023 44.20 -4.30 32.11
CA PHE A 1023 42.98 -3.79 32.75
C PHE A 1023 43.13 -3.64 34.27
N LYS A 1024 43.47 -2.43 34.75
CA LYS A 1024 43.87 -2.19 36.15
C LYS A 1024 42.81 -1.50 37.01
N ASP A 1025 42.04 -0.59 36.42
CA ASP A 1025 41.16 0.30 37.18
C ASP A 1025 39.74 0.33 36.59
N ILE A 1026 38.75 0.02 37.45
CA ILE A 1026 37.33 0.13 37.15
C ILE A 1026 36.73 1.21 38.05
N TYR A 1027 36.09 2.22 37.44
CA TYR A 1027 35.45 3.30 38.15
C TYR A 1027 33.94 3.16 38.02
N LEU A 1028 33.25 2.95 39.15
CA LEU A 1028 31.81 2.77 39.21
C LEU A 1028 31.20 3.85 40.10
N TYR A 1029 30.27 4.64 39.56
CA TYR A 1029 29.74 5.84 40.24
C TYR A 1029 28.39 5.60 40.91
N VAL A 1030 27.86 4.38 40.80
CA VAL A 1030 26.55 4.01 41.34
C VAL A 1030 26.65 3.83 42.85
N LYS A 1031 25.76 4.52 43.59
CA LYS A 1031 25.70 4.43 45.05
C LYS A 1031 25.21 3.07 45.54
N GLU A 1032 24.21 2.52 44.86
CA GLU A 1032 23.67 1.19 45.12
C GLU A 1032 24.23 0.20 44.12
N VAL A 1033 24.35 -1.07 44.50
CA VAL A 1033 24.91 -2.10 43.62
C VAL A 1033 23.92 -2.36 42.49
N PRO A 1034 24.32 -2.20 41.21
CA PRO A 1034 23.44 -2.47 40.08
C PRO A 1034 22.94 -3.92 40.06
N HIS A 1035 21.79 -4.15 39.42
CA HIS A 1035 21.30 -5.51 39.18
C HIS A 1035 22.34 -6.34 38.41
N ASN A 1036 22.45 -7.63 38.74
CA ASN A 1036 23.42 -8.59 38.18
C ASN A 1036 24.91 -8.31 38.41
N PHE A 1037 25.28 -7.32 39.23
CA PHE A 1037 26.67 -6.92 39.48
C PHE A 1037 27.67 -8.08 39.63
N GLN A 1038 27.36 -9.09 40.45
CA GLN A 1038 28.25 -10.25 40.61
C GLN A 1038 28.52 -10.97 39.29
N ASN A 1039 27.46 -11.27 38.55
CA ASN A 1039 27.54 -12.02 37.29
C ASN A 1039 28.19 -11.19 36.17
N SER A 1040 28.03 -9.87 36.19
CA SER A 1040 28.66 -8.95 35.24
C SER A 1040 30.17 -9.01 35.27
N PHE A 1041 30.74 -9.14 36.48
CA PHE A 1041 32.17 -9.25 36.70
C PHE A 1041 32.62 -10.71 36.88
N ALA A 1042 31.68 -11.65 36.98
CA ALA A 1042 31.96 -13.08 37.06
C ALA A 1042 32.14 -13.71 35.67
N ARG A 1043 32.83 -14.85 35.71
CA ARG A 1043 33.13 -15.73 34.58
C ARG A 1043 31.89 -16.50 34.13
N TRP A 1044 31.57 -16.51 32.83
CA TRP A 1044 30.54 -17.39 32.25
C TRP A 1044 31.09 -18.78 31.87
N LYS A 1045 30.71 -19.79 32.66
CA LYS A 1045 30.21 -21.17 32.34
C LYS A 1045 30.70 -22.26 33.31
N PRO A 1046 29.84 -23.28 33.58
CA PRO A 1046 29.85 -24.06 34.82
C PRO A 1046 30.67 -25.36 34.75
N ASP A 1047 31.21 -25.75 33.58
CA ASP A 1047 31.57 -27.16 33.32
C ASP A 1047 33.03 -27.43 32.88
N GLU A 1048 33.89 -26.41 32.73
CA GLU A 1048 35.29 -26.61 32.27
C GLU A 1048 36.33 -25.99 33.22
N ALA A 1049 37.38 -26.76 33.56
CA ALA A 1049 38.54 -26.29 34.32
C ALA A 1049 39.46 -25.40 33.44
N TRP A 1050 40.05 -24.36 34.03
CA TRP A 1050 40.88 -23.38 33.30
C TRP A 1050 42.21 -23.96 32.81
N PRO A 1051 42.70 -23.53 31.63
CA PRO A 1051 44.13 -23.55 31.37
C PRO A 1051 44.83 -22.65 32.40
N GLU A 1052 45.86 -23.16 33.07
CA GLU A 1052 46.69 -22.35 33.98
C GLU A 1052 47.23 -21.10 33.26
N GLY A 1053 46.95 -19.90 33.78
CA GLY A 1053 47.54 -18.64 33.30
C GLY A 1053 46.58 -17.53 32.88
N TYR A 1054 45.26 -17.75 32.85
CA TYR A 1054 44.29 -16.65 32.70
C TYR A 1054 43.88 -16.18 34.11
N ASN A 1055 44.00 -14.88 34.41
CA ASN A 1055 43.74 -14.31 35.74
C ASN A 1055 42.30 -13.78 35.87
N SER A 1056 41.73 -13.93 37.09
CA SER A 1056 40.46 -13.29 37.47
C SER A 1056 40.65 -11.77 37.68
N LEU A 1057 39.57 -10.99 37.86
CA LEU A 1057 39.63 -9.57 38.27
C LEU A 1057 40.37 -9.32 39.61
N SER A 1058 40.96 -10.35 40.21
CA SER A 1058 41.83 -10.36 41.39
C SER A 1058 43.05 -9.45 41.32
N ASP A 1059 43.37 -8.88 40.15
CA ASP A 1059 44.42 -7.86 40.00
C ASP A 1059 43.90 -6.43 39.79
N CYS A 1060 42.58 -6.26 39.59
CA CYS A 1060 41.96 -4.96 39.35
C CYS A 1060 41.60 -4.22 40.66
N THR A 1061 41.65 -2.90 40.61
CA THR A 1061 41.12 -2.00 41.65
C THR A 1061 39.75 -1.48 41.25
N LEU A 1062 38.77 -1.62 42.14
CA LEU A 1062 37.43 -1.04 41.99
C LEU A 1062 37.33 0.26 42.78
N HIS A 1063 37.02 1.36 42.09
CA HIS A 1063 36.80 2.68 42.67
C HIS A 1063 35.31 2.97 42.76
N VAL A 1064 34.81 3.26 43.96
CA VAL A 1064 33.35 3.44 44.26
C VAL A 1064 33.07 4.70 45.09
N PRO A 1065 31.82 5.21 45.15
CA PRO A 1065 31.49 6.39 45.97
C PRO A 1065 31.87 6.17 47.43
N LYS A 1066 32.45 7.20 48.07
CA LYS A 1066 32.98 7.12 49.44
C LYS A 1066 31.90 6.69 50.43
N GLU A 1067 30.66 7.13 50.23
CA GLU A 1067 29.50 6.74 51.04
C GLU A 1067 29.14 5.26 50.93
N SER A 1068 29.47 4.60 49.82
CA SER A 1068 29.12 3.20 49.53
C SER A 1068 30.29 2.23 49.71
N LEU A 1069 31.48 2.74 50.04
CA LEU A 1069 32.73 1.96 50.14
C LEU A 1069 32.59 0.71 51.01
N GLU A 1070 32.04 0.85 52.21
CA GLU A 1070 31.91 -0.27 53.16
C GLU A 1070 30.89 -1.32 52.71
N TYR A 1071 29.93 -0.94 51.86
CA TYR A 1071 28.99 -1.88 51.26
C TYR A 1071 29.66 -2.65 50.10
N TYR A 1072 30.32 -1.93 49.19
CA TYR A 1072 31.04 -2.54 48.06
C TYR A 1072 32.19 -3.44 48.51
N LYS A 1073 32.91 -3.15 49.59
CA LYS A 1073 33.90 -4.07 50.18
C LYS A 1073 33.31 -5.43 50.57
N LYS A 1074 32.02 -5.49 50.92
CA LYS A 1074 31.34 -6.74 51.30
C LYS A 1074 30.88 -7.53 50.08
N VAL A 1075 30.43 -6.84 49.04
CA VAL A 1075 29.84 -7.49 47.86
C VAL A 1075 30.87 -7.72 46.76
N ALA A 1076 31.79 -6.80 46.47
CA ALA A 1076 32.70 -6.86 45.33
C ALA A 1076 33.93 -7.76 45.60
N THR A 1077 33.69 -9.02 46.01
CA THR A 1077 34.73 -9.98 46.44
C THR A 1077 35.64 -10.46 45.32
N LEU A 1078 35.32 -10.15 44.06
CA LEU A 1078 36.10 -10.53 42.87
C LEU A 1078 37.30 -9.61 42.61
N PHE A 1079 37.39 -8.46 43.30
CA PHE A 1079 38.41 -7.44 43.07
C PHE A 1079 39.56 -7.52 44.09
N LYS A 1080 40.76 -7.11 43.69
CA LYS A 1080 41.94 -7.05 44.58
C LYS A 1080 41.73 -6.09 45.74
N THR A 1081 41.27 -4.89 45.38
CA THR A 1081 41.10 -3.76 46.31
C THR A 1081 39.88 -2.97 45.88
N VAL A 1082 39.09 -2.55 46.88
CA VAL A 1082 37.99 -1.59 46.71
C VAL A 1082 38.36 -0.32 47.45
N VAL A 1083 38.48 0.79 46.72
CA VAL A 1083 38.93 2.10 47.23
C VAL A 1083 37.87 3.18 46.96
N PRO A 1084 37.82 4.27 47.76
CA PRO A 1084 36.91 5.36 47.47
C PRO A 1084 37.38 6.11 46.22
N LEU A 1085 36.43 6.56 45.38
CA LEU A 1085 36.66 7.56 44.35
C LEU A 1085 37.30 8.81 44.99
N THR A 1086 38.38 9.32 44.41
CA THR A 1086 38.94 10.63 44.77
C THR A 1086 38.43 11.70 43.83
N ASP A 1087 38.20 12.92 44.32
CA ASP A 1087 37.48 13.99 43.61
C ASP A 1087 38.11 14.38 42.24
N ASP A 1088 39.38 13.99 42.00
CA ASP A 1088 40.15 14.32 40.78
C ASP A 1088 40.14 13.23 39.69
N GLU A 1089 39.69 12.00 39.97
CA GLU A 1089 39.90 10.85 39.07
C GLU A 1089 38.80 10.66 38.00
N THR A 1090 37.81 11.56 37.96
CA THR A 1090 36.46 11.08 37.65
C THR A 1090 36.03 11.10 36.19
N GLY A 1091 36.30 12.13 35.40
CA GLY A 1091 36.09 12.14 33.93
C GLY A 1091 34.65 11.96 33.40
N ILE A 1092 33.73 11.28 34.11
CA ILE A 1092 32.33 11.02 33.71
C ILE A 1092 31.51 12.31 33.76
N ASN A 1093 31.90 13.25 34.63
CA ASN A 1093 31.20 14.50 34.85
C ASN A 1093 32.16 15.63 35.26
N GLN A 1094 33.13 15.98 34.41
CA GLN A 1094 33.65 17.35 34.47
C GLN A 1094 32.92 18.22 33.46
N PRO A 1095 31.79 18.86 33.82
CA PRO A 1095 31.45 20.13 33.22
C PRO A 1095 32.49 21.12 33.75
N LEU A 1096 33.69 21.12 33.21
CA LEU A 1096 34.65 22.19 33.49
C LEU A 1096 34.04 23.55 33.14
N LEU A 1097 33.06 23.60 32.24
CA LEU A 1097 32.48 24.84 31.74
C LEU A 1097 31.25 25.37 32.48
N GLU A 1098 30.41 24.53 33.09
CA GLU A 1098 29.16 25.03 33.69
C GLU A 1098 29.39 25.82 34.99
N ASN A 1099 30.50 25.54 35.68
CA ASN A 1099 30.87 26.22 36.93
C ASN A 1099 32.05 27.19 36.81
N ILE A 1100 32.80 27.19 35.69
CA ILE A 1100 33.88 28.17 35.46
C ILE A 1100 33.30 29.49 34.96
N ARG A 1101 33.27 30.51 35.83
CA ARG A 1101 32.93 31.88 35.45
C ARG A 1101 34.16 32.60 34.93
N ILE A 1102 34.13 32.95 33.65
CA ILE A 1102 35.15 33.76 33.00
C ILE A 1102 34.79 35.24 33.20
N SER A 1103 35.73 36.02 33.73
CA SER A 1103 35.58 37.47 33.88
C SER A 1103 36.74 38.16 33.18
N VAL A 1104 36.41 39.11 32.31
CA VAL A 1104 37.39 39.88 31.55
C VAL A 1104 37.58 41.24 32.23
N THR A 1105 38.83 41.56 32.56
CA THR A 1105 39.26 42.80 33.21
C THR A 1105 40.13 43.62 32.27
N GLU A 1106 40.35 44.90 32.59
CA GLU A 1106 41.21 45.79 31.80
C GLU A 1106 42.66 45.28 31.65
N ASN A 1107 43.10 44.40 32.58
CA ASN A 1107 44.46 43.87 32.61
C ASN A 1107 44.53 42.35 32.36
N GLY A 1108 43.45 41.73 31.84
CA GLY A 1108 43.43 40.32 31.42
C GLY A 1108 42.20 39.50 31.87
N ILE A 1109 42.35 38.17 31.98
CA ILE A 1109 41.25 37.21 32.21
C ILE A 1109 41.33 36.63 33.62
N ILE A 1110 40.19 36.51 34.28
CA ILE A 1110 40.01 35.79 35.55
C ILE A 1110 39.09 34.59 35.30
N LEU A 1111 39.56 33.41 35.69
CA LEU A 1111 38.79 32.17 35.71
C LEU A 1111 38.41 31.87 37.16
N ASN A 1112 37.12 31.85 37.48
CA ASN A 1112 36.60 31.50 38.81
C ASN A 1112 35.92 30.13 38.75
N GLY A 1113 36.14 29.29 39.77
CA GLY A 1113 35.61 27.92 39.84
C GLY A 1113 36.55 26.87 39.22
N VAL A 1114 37.84 27.15 39.08
CA VAL A 1114 38.80 26.18 38.52
C VAL A 1114 39.32 25.24 39.60
N PRO A 1115 39.14 23.91 39.49
CA PRO A 1115 39.60 22.95 40.50
C PRO A 1115 41.11 23.07 40.77
N GLN A 1116 41.52 22.90 42.03
CA GLN A 1116 42.93 22.94 42.44
C GLN A 1116 43.74 21.90 41.65
N GLY A 1117 44.97 22.24 41.26
CA GLY A 1117 45.83 21.33 40.48
C GLY A 1117 45.54 21.30 38.96
N THR A 1118 44.46 21.91 38.49
CA THR A 1118 44.14 21.94 37.04
C THR A 1118 45.20 22.74 36.25
N PRO A 1119 45.80 22.18 35.19
CA PRO A 1119 46.72 22.91 34.32
C PRO A 1119 45.95 23.86 33.40
N ILE A 1120 46.44 25.08 33.28
CA ILE A 1120 45.83 26.14 32.47
C ILE A 1120 46.91 26.77 31.59
N SER A 1121 46.68 26.78 30.29
CA SER A 1121 47.56 27.40 29.30
C SER A 1121 46.79 28.37 28.43
N ILE A 1122 47.31 29.58 28.26
CA ILE A 1122 46.71 30.61 27.38
C ILE A 1122 47.56 30.72 26.13
N TYR A 1123 46.92 30.68 24.96
CA TYR A 1123 47.56 30.79 23.65
C TYR A 1123 47.01 31.99 22.88
N THR A 1124 47.83 32.57 22.00
CA THR A 1124 47.34 33.44 20.93
C THR A 1124 46.51 32.61 19.93
N LEU A 1125 45.72 33.25 19.09
CA LEU A 1125 45.01 32.56 18.00
C LEU A 1125 45.94 31.86 17.00
N GLY A 1126 47.19 32.34 16.89
CA GLY A 1126 48.23 31.70 16.08
C GLY A 1126 48.91 30.50 16.76
N GLY A 1127 48.47 30.10 17.96
CA GLY A 1127 48.99 28.92 18.68
C GLY A 1127 50.23 29.18 19.53
N ASN A 1128 50.70 30.42 19.65
CA ASN A 1128 51.84 30.76 20.52
C ASN A 1128 51.38 30.82 21.98
N MET A 1129 52.08 30.12 22.87
CA MET A 1129 51.77 30.11 24.29
C MET A 1129 52.14 31.44 24.95
N ILE A 1130 51.16 32.09 25.58
CA ILE A 1130 51.32 33.36 26.29
C ILE A 1130 51.75 33.10 27.73
N CYS A 1131 51.08 32.17 28.41
CA CYS A 1131 51.39 31.80 29.79
C CYS A 1131 50.81 30.44 30.16
N GLN A 1132 51.43 29.80 31.14
CA GLN A 1132 50.98 28.55 31.73
C GLN A 1132 51.00 28.65 33.25
N LYS A 1133 49.93 28.19 33.90
CA LYS A 1133 49.83 28.10 35.37
C LYS A 1133 49.13 26.81 35.76
N THR A 1134 49.33 26.41 37.00
CA THR A 1134 48.54 25.38 37.65
C THR A 1134 47.65 26.06 38.70
N SER A 1135 46.37 25.68 38.75
CA SER A 1135 45.41 26.29 39.69
C SER A 1135 45.84 26.03 41.15
N GLY A 1136 46.09 27.11 41.91
CA GLY A 1136 46.41 27.07 43.35
C GLY A 1136 45.20 27.21 44.27
N GLY A 1137 43.98 27.28 43.71
CA GLY A 1137 42.71 27.53 44.40
C GLY A 1137 41.64 28.00 43.40
N ASN A 1138 40.38 28.15 43.85
CA ASN A 1138 39.21 28.37 42.97
C ASN A 1138 39.30 29.53 41.95
N THR A 1139 40.19 30.52 42.12
CA THR A 1139 40.32 31.66 41.21
C THR A 1139 41.73 31.75 40.63
N VAL A 1140 41.84 31.86 39.30
CA VAL A 1140 43.11 32.02 38.59
C VAL A 1140 43.04 33.21 37.63
N SER A 1141 44.01 34.12 37.73
CA SER A 1141 44.10 35.32 36.88
C SER A 1141 45.30 35.29 35.94
N PHE A 1142 45.11 35.86 34.76
CA PHE A 1142 46.10 35.95 33.69
C PHE A 1142 46.09 37.34 33.09
N SER A 1143 47.28 37.91 32.87
CA SER A 1143 47.41 39.16 32.12
C SER A 1143 47.73 38.86 30.66
N THR A 1144 47.02 39.52 29.76
CA THR A 1144 47.25 39.44 28.31
C THR A 1144 46.81 40.74 27.66
N SER A 1145 47.56 41.18 26.64
CA SER A 1145 47.22 42.31 25.78
C SER A 1145 46.58 41.88 24.46
N GLU A 1146 46.48 40.56 24.20
CA GLU A 1146 45.88 40.02 22.98
C GLU A 1146 44.36 40.20 23.01
N PRO A 1147 43.72 40.69 21.93
CA PRO A 1147 42.27 40.96 21.89
C PRO A 1147 41.42 39.68 21.97
N MET A 1148 42.00 38.54 21.63
CA MET A 1148 41.41 37.21 21.74
C MET A 1148 42.48 36.17 22.03
N VAL A 1149 42.15 35.21 22.88
CA VAL A 1149 43.04 34.12 23.25
C VAL A 1149 42.31 32.78 23.26
N ILE A 1150 43.07 31.69 23.23
CA ILE A 1150 42.57 30.34 23.48
C ILE A 1150 43.06 29.94 24.88
N ALA A 1151 42.12 29.74 25.80
CA ALA A 1151 42.41 29.18 27.11
C ALA A 1151 42.20 27.66 27.07
N LYS A 1152 43.28 26.90 27.27
CA LYS A 1152 43.24 25.46 27.51
C LYS A 1152 43.18 25.22 29.00
N ILE A 1153 42.08 24.66 29.49
CA ILE A 1153 41.83 24.35 30.91
C ILE A 1153 41.68 22.84 31.01
N GLY A 1154 42.68 22.15 31.58
CA GLY A 1154 42.78 20.69 31.49
C GLY A 1154 42.79 20.20 30.04
N ASN A 1155 41.83 19.35 29.69
CA ASN A 1155 41.68 18.78 28.34
C ASN A 1155 40.73 19.57 27.43
N LYS A 1156 40.18 20.70 27.89
CA LYS A 1156 39.23 21.53 27.12
C LYS A 1156 39.89 22.83 26.65
N SER A 1157 39.45 23.35 25.52
CA SER A 1157 39.92 24.61 24.93
C SER A 1157 38.74 25.56 24.72
N ILE A 1158 38.89 26.82 25.12
CA ILE A 1158 37.87 27.86 25.04
C ILE A 1158 38.46 29.09 24.39
N LYS A 1159 37.73 29.71 23.47
CA LYS A 1159 38.09 30.98 22.85
C LYS A 1159 37.53 32.13 23.71
N ILE A 1160 38.37 33.06 24.15
CA ILE A 1160 37.97 34.16 25.03
C ILE A 1160 38.30 35.49 24.37
N ALA A 1161 37.30 36.37 24.22
CA ALA A 1161 37.50 37.77 23.86
C ALA A 1161 37.91 38.56 25.11
N THR A 1162 39.01 39.30 25.02
CA THR A 1162 39.57 40.05 26.16
C THR A 1162 39.26 41.55 26.10
N ASN A 1163 38.65 41.99 25.00
CA ASN A 1163 38.18 43.34 24.79
C ASN A 1163 36.68 43.41 25.05
N LYS A 1164 36.21 44.34 25.90
CA LYS A 1164 34.79 44.49 26.27
C LYS A 1164 33.88 44.95 25.12
N THR A 1165 34.43 45.38 23.97
CA THR A 1165 33.67 45.84 22.80
C THR A 1165 33.44 44.78 21.71
N LEU A 1166 33.84 43.52 21.92
CA LEU A 1166 33.75 42.43 20.94
C LEU A 1166 32.74 41.35 21.35
#